data_AF-A0AA96VZD4-F1
#
_entry.id   AF-A0AA96VZD4-F1
#
_cell.length_a   1.000
_cell.length_b   1.000
_cell.length_c   1.000
_cell.angle_alpha   90.00
_cell.angle_beta   90.00
_cell.angle_gamma   90.00
#
_symmetry.space_group_name_H-M   'P 1'
#
loop_
_entity.id
_entity.type
_entity.pdbx_description
1 polymer ?
#
loop_
_entity_poly.entity_id
_entity_poly.type
_entity_poly.pdbx_seq_one_letter_code
_entity_poly.pdbx_strand_id
1 'polypeptide(L)'
;MRTSEEIYHRVRWDARFDPARFVLGVLQRNADPKRVPLPAFVPGGEIPWHRVLFFEADGELVWDRATGTDRIDATDAGRVREARLLRAPFFTARTPHAWDGEDWAPARSPGGVAAAAVRVLTWNTLWDRYDADLIDSARRRPLLLRALREADVDVIALQEVEAELLAMLLREPWVREGWILGTDPRGRDVDECGLLLLSRLPVREAAFHALGPHKAVTAVVVEAGARPLVVATTHLSSDHSTDGAGRRSAELARLAEGFATLDADLLLLGDFNDGDDTPQAALGMRDAWSETHGRADTTPTFDPTANPLAAVSSLSGRASRLDRVLLRGTGLGVRSARLHGDSPTPEGLYVSDHYGVRVEVAPEAPDTDVARRLDARPTARTALAWLPPEELWPPVQDIRRDHDPQIHRWPPHVNVLFGFVPEHAFEEAAALLATAATSPFEARLEGVHWFGHRDDATVWLDPAAAGEGPWADLHGTLVRHFPHCRGHREGFTPHLSLGRTTDPNTLAKSCEARLTPMRARVGELALLSRRGDEPMRVRGTVGLGTGEVRWAEERASEEVAEVGGDEVADRIARLLTEALPDGVVHVVGSRRMGCALPGADLDLVAALPGTVELDAVQAKLTTMTGVAVGEVREVIGARVPGVRLRLDGLDVDLAVVATGVMDPAEAVARRAELGEAAAIALSAVSDAEAVLTSVGAHDPAFVRLARQVKVWAKARGLDSAPFGGLPGLAWSVLSARTAAQSADLPPTDLLRPFFATWAAWDWREPVGELDGVPGPLTVATPSAPVRSCTDQVTAGMRDLVTQELFRAWELLEEDAPWTDILTPPPLHRRHAAWAVLTVGSGRGGGGSRDEGADEGRVRGRMRALITDLAELAPDCHAWPRPFTTAPARYAIGLGKTPPTAAALTAVAERRLRGLAGVTLTRAEGGEVPTLY
;
A
#
# COMPACT_ATOMS: atom_id res chain seq x y z
N MET A 1 24.16 20.81 18.99
CA MET A 1 23.67 19.53 19.53
C MET A 1 22.16 19.59 19.45
N ARG A 2 21.56 18.66 18.71
CA ARG A 2 20.10 18.55 18.56
C ARG A 2 19.43 18.17 19.87
N THR A 3 18.14 18.43 20.00
CA THR A 3 17.32 17.96 21.12
C THR A 3 17.01 16.47 20.98
N SER A 4 16.56 15.83 22.07
CA SER A 4 16.13 14.43 22.02
C SER A 4 14.94 14.21 21.08
N GLU A 5 14.08 15.21 20.91
CA GLU A 5 12.94 15.17 19.99
C GLU A 5 13.41 15.26 18.53
N GLU A 6 14.34 16.16 18.23
CA GLU A 6 14.97 16.28 16.91
C GLU A 6 15.74 15.01 16.53
N ILE A 7 16.47 14.38 17.46
CA ILE A 7 17.15 13.10 17.21
C ILE A 7 16.14 11.99 16.97
N TYR A 8 15.08 11.90 17.76
CA TYR A 8 14.02 10.91 17.56
C TYR A 8 13.40 11.04 16.17
N HIS A 9 13.01 12.25 15.76
CA HIS A 9 12.41 12.48 14.45
C HIS A 9 13.39 12.24 13.31
N ARG A 10 14.65 12.67 13.48
CA ARG A 10 15.71 12.37 12.52
C ARG A 10 15.83 10.87 12.30
N VAL A 11 15.92 10.08 13.37
CA VAL A 11 16.03 8.63 13.27
C VAL A 11 14.78 7.97 12.70
N ARG A 12 13.58 8.48 13.04
CA ARG A 12 12.32 7.89 12.60
C ARG A 12 12.05 8.09 11.11
N TRP A 13 12.46 9.23 10.57
CA TRP A 13 11.99 9.71 9.26
C TRP A 13 13.09 9.87 8.22
N ASP A 14 14.35 9.99 8.63
CA ASP A 14 15.45 10.00 7.67
C ASP A 14 15.69 8.57 7.19
N ALA A 15 15.42 8.33 5.90
CA ALA A 15 15.57 7.03 5.24
C ALA A 15 16.99 6.46 5.32
N ARG A 16 17.99 7.28 5.69
CA ARG A 16 19.35 6.80 5.98
C ARG A 16 19.43 6.05 7.30
N PHE A 17 18.44 6.10 8.20
CA PHE A 17 18.44 5.43 9.51
C PHE A 17 17.31 4.40 9.65
N ASP A 18 17.61 3.24 10.23
CA ASP A 18 16.62 2.23 10.59
C ASP A 18 16.19 2.47 12.05
N PRO A 19 14.96 2.94 12.31
CA PRO A 19 14.48 3.23 13.66
C PRO A 19 14.59 2.03 14.60
N ALA A 20 14.53 0.80 14.08
CA ALA A 20 14.63 -0.43 14.88
C ALA A 20 16.02 -0.67 15.47
N ARG A 21 17.06 0.00 14.95
CA ARG A 21 18.44 -0.10 15.41
C ARG A 21 18.78 0.87 16.54
N PHE A 22 17.83 1.71 16.93
CA PHE A 22 18.01 2.73 17.96
C PHE A 22 17.33 2.36 19.27
N VAL A 23 18.00 2.71 20.36
CA VAL A 23 17.54 2.55 21.74
C VAL A 23 17.66 3.88 22.44
N LEU A 24 16.61 4.29 23.16
CA LEU A 24 16.63 5.46 24.03
C LEU A 24 16.97 5.03 25.45
N GLY A 25 17.88 5.76 26.10
CA GLY A 25 18.06 5.71 27.55
C GLY A 25 17.10 6.65 28.24
N VAL A 26 16.20 6.14 29.08
CA VAL A 26 15.18 6.93 29.79
C VAL A 26 15.48 6.96 31.29
N LEU A 27 15.45 8.15 31.88
CA LEU A 27 15.65 8.37 33.31
C LEU A 27 14.59 7.64 34.15
N GLN A 28 15.05 6.82 35.11
CA GLN A 28 14.23 6.24 36.17
C GLN A 28 14.63 6.79 37.55
N ARG A 29 13.67 6.84 38.49
CA ARG A 29 13.97 7.28 39.86
C ARG A 29 14.74 6.18 40.59
N ASN A 30 15.90 6.52 41.14
CA ASN A 30 16.74 5.64 41.98
C ASN A 30 17.19 4.33 41.32
N ALA A 31 17.30 4.30 39.99
CA ALA A 31 17.77 3.15 39.22
C ALA A 31 18.55 3.64 37.98
N ASP A 32 19.31 2.74 37.37
CA ASP A 32 20.00 3.01 36.11
C ASP A 32 19.01 3.32 34.98
N PRO A 33 19.43 4.08 33.94
CA PRO A 33 18.55 4.44 32.83
C PRO A 33 17.92 3.22 32.15
N LYS A 34 16.60 3.24 31.98
CA LYS A 34 15.87 2.19 31.26
C LYS A 34 16.11 2.34 29.77
N ARG A 35 16.61 1.28 29.14
CA ARG A 35 16.72 1.18 27.68
C ARG A 35 15.38 0.83 27.06
N VAL A 36 14.91 1.67 26.14
CA VAL A 36 13.63 1.51 25.44
C VAL A 36 13.91 1.52 23.93
N PRO A 37 13.53 0.47 23.17
CA PRO A 37 13.64 0.49 21.72
C PRO A 37 12.88 1.66 21.11
N LEU A 38 13.47 2.35 20.15
CA LEU A 38 12.86 3.53 19.55
C LEU A 38 11.50 3.30 18.87
N PRO A 39 11.23 2.15 18.22
CA PRO A 39 9.91 1.85 17.69
C PRO A 39 8.82 1.74 18.78
N ALA A 40 9.20 1.31 19.99
CA ALA A 40 8.32 1.17 21.14
C ALA A 40 8.12 2.49 21.91
N PHE A 41 8.85 3.55 21.56
CA PHE A 41 8.69 4.86 22.15
C PHE A 41 7.57 5.65 21.46
N VAL A 42 6.56 6.05 22.25
CA VAL A 42 5.40 6.83 21.80
C VAL A 42 5.62 8.32 22.15
N PRO A 43 5.80 9.20 21.15
CA PRO A 43 5.90 10.65 21.36
C PRO A 43 4.65 11.19 22.08
N GLY A 44 4.84 12.02 23.10
CA GLY A 44 3.73 12.57 23.88
C GLY A 44 3.02 11.58 24.82
N GLY A 45 3.51 10.34 24.94
CA GLY A 45 3.01 9.34 25.88
C GLY A 45 3.52 9.50 27.33
N GLU A 46 3.53 8.41 28.11
CA GLU A 46 3.93 8.41 29.53
C GLU A 46 5.38 8.85 29.80
N ILE A 47 6.24 8.82 28.78
CA ILE A 47 7.65 9.19 28.87
C ILE A 47 7.88 10.57 28.20
N PRO A 48 7.95 11.66 28.98
CA PRO A 48 8.20 12.99 28.43
C PRO A 48 9.66 13.17 27.96
N TRP A 49 9.87 14.01 26.93
CA TRP A 49 11.17 14.21 26.26
C TRP A 49 12.33 14.58 27.19
N HIS A 50 12.08 15.35 28.25
CA HIS A 50 13.10 15.70 29.24
C HIS A 50 13.61 14.51 30.06
N ARG A 51 12.99 13.33 29.96
CA ARG A 51 13.50 12.08 30.56
C ARG A 51 14.39 11.26 29.64
N VAL A 52 14.47 11.58 28.35
CA VAL A 52 15.37 10.89 27.42
C VAL A 52 16.80 11.38 27.62
N LEU A 53 17.69 10.54 28.14
CA LEU A 53 19.07 10.87 28.47
C LEU A 53 20.01 10.71 27.28
N PHE A 54 19.86 9.64 26.50
CA PHE A 54 20.72 9.33 25.37
C PHE A 54 20.00 8.54 24.27
N PHE A 55 20.59 8.51 23.08
CA PHE A 55 20.29 7.56 22.00
C PHE A 55 21.54 6.71 21.73
N GLU A 56 21.33 5.40 21.71
CA GLU A 56 22.29 4.42 21.25
C GLU A 56 21.81 3.84 19.92
N ALA A 57 22.71 3.59 18.98
CA ALA A 57 22.44 2.86 17.75
C ALA A 57 23.51 1.79 17.57
N ASP A 58 23.15 0.53 17.31
CA ASP A 58 24.10 -0.58 17.16
C ASP A 58 25.11 -0.73 18.32
N GLY A 59 24.72 -0.36 19.54
CA GLY A 59 25.60 -0.35 20.72
C GLY A 59 26.58 0.83 20.78
N GLU A 60 26.51 1.77 19.83
CA GLU A 60 27.26 3.03 19.83
C GLU A 60 26.39 4.17 20.39
N LEU A 61 26.97 5.00 21.27
CA LEU A 61 26.33 6.20 21.79
C LEU A 61 26.34 7.30 20.71
N VAL A 62 25.20 7.52 20.05
CA VAL A 62 25.08 8.46 18.92
C VAL A 62 24.66 9.86 19.37
N TRP A 63 23.98 9.96 20.51
CA TRP A 63 23.60 11.23 21.12
C TRP A 63 23.49 11.08 22.64
N ASP A 64 24.03 12.00 23.43
CA ASP A 64 23.97 11.95 24.90
C ASP A 64 23.87 13.34 25.52
N ARG A 65 22.81 13.55 26.31
CA ARG A 65 22.45 14.84 26.90
C ARG A 65 23.47 15.36 27.92
N ALA A 66 24.04 14.47 28.74
CA ALA A 66 24.91 14.88 29.85
C ALA A 66 26.29 15.33 29.36
N THR A 67 26.81 14.67 28.33
CA THR A 67 28.14 14.91 27.75
C THR A 67 28.10 15.90 26.58
N GLY A 68 26.91 16.19 26.03
CA GLY A 68 26.78 17.05 24.84
C GLY A 68 27.10 16.34 23.52
N THR A 69 27.17 15.01 23.53
CA THR A 69 27.52 14.20 22.36
C THR A 69 26.38 14.22 21.34
N ASP A 70 26.69 14.52 20.08
CA ASP A 70 25.77 14.44 18.93
C ASP A 70 26.58 14.05 17.70
N ARG A 71 26.51 12.78 17.33
CA ARG A 71 27.31 12.17 16.25
C ARG A 71 26.44 11.52 15.18
N ILE A 72 25.12 11.74 15.21
CA ILE A 72 24.17 11.03 14.36
C ILE A 72 24.47 11.15 12.87
N ASP A 73 25.05 12.27 12.38
CA ASP A 73 25.46 12.38 10.97
C ASP A 73 26.90 11.89 10.69
N ALA A 74 27.75 11.76 11.71
CA ALA A 74 29.14 11.32 11.57
C ALA A 74 29.31 9.81 11.76
N THR A 75 28.34 9.16 12.39
CA THR A 75 28.33 7.71 12.64
C THR A 75 27.63 6.96 11.51
N ASP A 76 28.08 5.73 11.28
CA ASP A 76 27.35 4.76 10.44
C ASP A 76 26.37 3.91 11.26
N ALA A 77 26.38 4.06 12.59
CA ALA A 77 25.50 3.35 13.50
C ALA A 77 24.05 3.78 13.29
N GLY A 78 23.16 2.79 13.24
CA GLY A 78 21.75 2.97 12.99
C GLY A 78 21.39 3.23 11.53
N ARG A 79 22.33 3.30 10.60
CA ARG A 79 22.01 3.58 9.19
C ARG A 79 21.27 2.43 8.50
N VAL A 80 20.30 2.71 7.63
CA VAL A 80 19.71 1.74 6.70
C VAL A 80 20.80 1.35 5.72
N ARG A 81 21.29 0.12 5.84
CA ARG A 81 22.21 -0.46 4.86
C ARG A 81 21.44 -1.34 3.87
N GLU A 82 20.44 -2.04 4.36
CA GLU A 82 19.43 -2.79 3.60
C GLU A 82 18.14 -2.86 4.44
N ALA A 83 16.96 -2.75 3.82
CA ALA A 83 15.69 -2.79 4.56
C ALA A 83 15.50 -4.15 5.23
N ARG A 84 15.10 -4.16 6.51
CA ARG A 84 14.90 -5.40 7.28
C ARG A 84 13.90 -6.33 6.60
N LEU A 85 14.12 -7.64 6.62
CA LEU A 85 13.10 -8.60 6.20
C LEU A 85 12.03 -8.76 7.29
N LEU A 86 12.44 -8.75 8.57
CA LEU A 86 11.54 -8.92 9.71
C LEU A 86 11.03 -7.55 10.21
N ARG A 87 9.99 -7.02 9.55
CA ARG A 87 9.49 -5.64 9.76
C ARG A 87 8.33 -5.53 10.75
N ALA A 88 8.24 -4.36 11.39
CA ALA A 88 7.07 -3.89 12.12
C ALA A 88 5.88 -3.61 11.15
N PRO A 89 4.61 -3.64 11.61
CA PRO A 89 4.18 -3.79 13.01
C PRO A 89 4.13 -5.25 13.49
N PHE A 90 4.24 -6.23 12.59
CA PHE A 90 4.17 -7.63 12.99
C PHE A 90 5.39 -8.03 13.83
N PHE A 91 6.60 -7.91 13.28
CA PHE A 91 7.81 -8.28 14.00
C PHE A 91 8.33 -7.14 14.87
N THR A 92 8.59 -7.44 16.15
CA THR A 92 9.39 -6.59 17.03
C THR A 92 10.85 -7.02 16.95
N ALA A 93 11.74 -6.07 16.66
CA ALA A 93 13.18 -6.32 16.61
C ALA A 93 13.73 -7.00 17.87
N ARG A 94 14.69 -7.90 17.70
CA ARG A 94 15.53 -8.48 18.76
C ARG A 94 16.99 -8.42 18.37
N THR A 95 17.85 -8.37 19.38
CA THR A 95 19.29 -8.36 19.21
C THR A 95 19.80 -9.80 19.33
N PRO A 96 20.42 -10.37 18.28
CA PRO A 96 21.05 -11.68 18.38
C PRO A 96 22.28 -11.61 19.30
N HIS A 97 22.61 -12.71 19.96
CA HIS A 97 23.73 -12.79 20.92
C HIS A 97 24.71 -13.90 20.58
N ALA A 98 26.00 -13.62 20.71
CA ALA A 98 27.09 -14.58 20.53
C ALA A 98 28.01 -14.55 21.76
N TRP A 99 28.75 -15.63 21.97
CA TRP A 99 29.78 -15.67 23.01
C TRP A 99 31.02 -14.92 22.53
N ASP A 100 31.51 -13.95 23.31
CA ASP A 100 32.67 -13.11 22.94
C ASP A 100 34.01 -13.61 23.50
N GLY A 101 33.98 -14.68 24.30
CA GLY A 101 35.13 -15.24 25.01
C GLY A 101 34.96 -15.18 26.53
N GLU A 102 34.25 -14.18 27.05
CA GLU A 102 34.01 -13.98 28.47
C GLU A 102 32.52 -14.05 28.82
N ASP A 103 31.66 -13.53 27.94
CA ASP A 103 30.22 -13.43 28.17
C ASP A 103 29.38 -13.50 26.88
N TRP A 104 28.06 -13.65 27.05
CA TRP A 104 27.09 -13.48 25.98
C TRP A 104 26.86 -12.01 25.70
N ALA A 105 27.25 -11.56 24.51
CA ALA A 105 27.18 -10.18 24.05
C ALA A 105 26.41 -10.07 22.73
N PRO A 106 25.87 -8.88 22.39
CA PRO A 106 25.27 -8.64 21.08
C PRO A 106 26.18 -9.08 19.93
N ALA A 107 25.65 -9.93 19.05
CA ALA A 107 26.36 -10.40 17.89
C ALA A 107 26.55 -9.24 16.89
N ARG A 108 27.78 -9.06 16.39
CA ARG A 108 28.08 -8.04 15.37
C ARG A 108 27.60 -8.52 13.99
N SER A 109 27.21 -7.58 13.12
CA SER A 109 26.76 -7.89 11.76
C SER A 109 27.79 -8.74 11.00
N PRO A 110 27.36 -9.74 10.23
CA PRO A 110 28.24 -10.85 9.92
C PRO A 110 29.17 -10.60 8.73
N GLY A 111 30.44 -10.97 8.88
CA GLY A 111 31.31 -11.40 7.80
C GLY A 111 31.47 -12.91 7.88
N GLY A 112 30.77 -13.66 7.03
CA GLY A 112 30.78 -15.13 7.01
C GLY A 112 30.41 -15.68 5.63
N VAL A 113 30.81 -16.92 5.35
CA VAL A 113 30.55 -17.57 4.05
C VAL A 113 29.13 -18.17 4.08
N ALA A 114 28.29 -17.81 3.11
CA ALA A 114 26.94 -18.35 2.99
C ALA A 114 26.98 -19.86 2.69
N ALA A 115 26.15 -20.64 3.39
CA ALA A 115 26.08 -22.08 3.19
C ALA A 115 25.27 -22.43 1.94
N ALA A 116 25.72 -23.42 1.15
CA ALA A 116 25.03 -23.87 -0.06
C ALA A 116 23.75 -24.67 0.22
N ALA A 117 23.63 -25.26 1.41
CA ALA A 117 22.45 -25.92 1.93
C ALA A 117 22.31 -25.58 3.42
N VAL A 118 21.09 -25.58 3.94
CA VAL A 118 20.78 -25.28 5.33
C VAL A 118 20.09 -26.49 5.96
N ARG A 119 20.71 -27.02 7.00
CA ARG A 119 20.18 -28.12 7.81
C ARG A 119 19.54 -27.54 9.06
N VAL A 120 18.29 -27.86 9.30
CA VAL A 120 17.53 -27.35 10.44
C VAL A 120 17.04 -28.50 11.30
N LEU A 121 16.91 -28.27 12.61
CA LEU A 121 16.29 -29.18 13.57
C LEU A 121 15.22 -28.43 14.35
N THR A 122 14.03 -29.01 14.46
CA THR A 122 13.04 -28.60 15.46
C THR A 122 12.85 -29.67 16.52
N TRP A 123 12.70 -29.29 17.78
CA TRP A 123 12.45 -30.24 18.87
C TRP A 123 11.70 -29.58 20.04
N ASN A 124 10.50 -30.06 20.35
CA ASN A 124 9.85 -29.78 21.62
C ASN A 124 10.59 -30.51 22.77
N THR A 125 11.06 -29.76 23.77
CA THR A 125 11.98 -30.27 24.81
C THR A 125 11.28 -30.73 26.09
N LEU A 126 9.95 -30.71 26.14
CA LEU A 126 9.08 -31.06 27.28
C LEU A 126 9.10 -30.04 28.44
N TRP A 127 7.90 -29.55 28.82
CA TRP A 127 7.71 -28.52 29.84
C TRP A 127 7.51 -29.08 31.26
N ASP A 128 8.50 -28.90 32.13
CA ASP A 128 8.58 -29.51 33.47
C ASP A 128 7.82 -28.80 34.62
N ARG A 129 6.65 -28.21 34.35
CA ARG A 129 5.98 -27.36 35.37
C ARG A 129 5.04 -28.07 36.32
N TYR A 130 4.64 -29.31 36.02
CA TYR A 130 3.54 -29.98 36.73
C TYR A 130 3.90 -31.36 37.31
N ASP A 131 4.85 -32.10 36.73
CA ASP A 131 5.11 -33.52 37.07
C ASP A 131 6.61 -33.92 37.04
N ALA A 132 7.50 -33.11 37.61
CA ALA A 132 8.96 -33.32 37.56
C ALA A 132 9.43 -34.68 38.05
N ASP A 133 8.75 -35.26 39.05
CA ASP A 133 9.05 -36.58 39.60
C ASP A 133 8.68 -37.75 38.66
N LEU A 134 7.85 -37.50 37.64
CA LEU A 134 7.44 -38.48 36.63
C LEU A 134 8.25 -38.34 35.33
N ILE A 135 8.83 -37.16 35.09
CA ILE A 135 9.48 -36.79 33.83
C ILE A 135 11.01 -37.02 33.86
N ASP A 136 11.65 -37.20 35.02
CA ASP A 136 13.12 -37.36 35.17
C ASP A 136 13.93 -36.32 34.36
N SER A 137 13.51 -35.04 34.34
CA SER A 137 14.11 -33.98 33.51
C SER A 137 15.62 -33.83 33.73
N ALA A 138 16.08 -33.99 34.97
CA ALA A 138 17.50 -33.94 35.33
C ALA A 138 18.35 -35.02 34.61
N ARG A 139 17.76 -36.18 34.28
CA ARG A 139 18.44 -37.25 33.52
C ARG A 139 18.35 -37.01 32.01
N ARG A 140 17.29 -36.37 31.52
CA ARG A 140 17.03 -36.14 30.10
C ARG A 140 17.75 -34.93 29.52
N ARG A 141 17.87 -33.82 30.26
CA ARG A 141 18.55 -32.61 29.78
C ARG A 141 20.00 -32.87 29.28
N PRO A 142 20.85 -33.66 29.98
CA PRO A 142 22.16 -34.03 29.44
C PRO A 142 22.10 -34.87 28.16
N LEU A 143 21.08 -35.73 28.01
CA LEU A 143 20.87 -36.52 26.80
C LEU A 143 20.45 -35.62 25.63
N LEU A 144 19.57 -34.65 25.87
CA LEU A 144 19.16 -33.66 24.90
C LEU A 144 20.37 -32.83 24.42
N LEU A 145 21.19 -32.29 25.32
CA LEU A 145 22.39 -31.54 24.94
C LEU A 145 23.34 -32.36 24.07
N ARG A 146 23.53 -33.64 24.39
CA ARG A 146 24.32 -34.57 23.56
C ARG A 146 23.68 -34.77 22.19
N ALA A 147 22.37 -35.04 22.14
CA ALA A 147 21.65 -35.26 20.90
C ALA A 147 21.64 -34.02 20.00
N LEU A 148 21.50 -32.82 20.56
CA LEU A 148 21.58 -31.54 19.83
C LEU A 148 22.97 -31.33 19.22
N ARG A 149 24.02 -31.63 19.99
CA ARG A 149 25.41 -31.58 19.49
C ARG A 149 25.65 -32.56 18.34
N GLU A 150 25.09 -33.76 18.42
CA GLU A 150 25.27 -34.84 17.44
C GLU A 150 24.37 -34.70 16.21
N ALA A 151 23.37 -33.82 16.24
CA ALA A 151 22.40 -33.64 15.16
C ALA A 151 23.00 -33.13 13.84
N ASP A 152 24.18 -32.49 13.89
CA ASP A 152 24.88 -31.95 12.72
C ASP A 152 23.97 -31.05 11.84
N VAL A 153 23.40 -30.01 12.48
CA VAL A 153 22.50 -29.02 11.86
C VAL A 153 23.00 -27.59 12.01
N ASP A 154 22.63 -26.73 11.07
CA ASP A 154 23.07 -25.34 11.01
C ASP A 154 22.18 -24.41 11.85
N VAL A 155 20.88 -24.74 11.99
CA VAL A 155 19.92 -24.01 12.84
C VAL A 155 19.16 -24.98 13.74
N ILE A 156 18.98 -24.63 15.02
CA ILE A 156 18.21 -25.37 16.01
C ILE A 156 17.04 -24.49 16.48
N ALA A 157 15.84 -25.03 16.41
CA ALA A 157 14.60 -24.46 16.91
C ALA A 157 14.06 -25.32 18.06
N LEU A 158 14.01 -24.78 19.27
CA LEU A 158 13.49 -25.48 20.44
C LEU A 158 12.20 -24.84 20.92
N GLN A 159 11.29 -25.69 21.39
CA GLN A 159 10.04 -25.31 22.04
C GLN A 159 10.03 -25.86 23.47
N GLU A 160 9.31 -25.19 24.37
CA GLU A 160 9.23 -25.52 25.80
C GLU A 160 10.57 -25.44 26.53
N VAL A 161 11.45 -24.52 26.10
CA VAL A 161 12.74 -24.30 26.77
C VAL A 161 12.55 -23.63 28.12
N GLU A 162 13.03 -24.28 29.17
CA GLU A 162 13.06 -23.73 30.52
C GLU A 162 14.39 -23.05 30.85
N ALA A 163 14.36 -22.15 31.84
CA ALA A 163 15.53 -21.40 32.31
C ALA A 163 16.72 -22.28 32.68
N GLU A 164 16.49 -23.46 33.29
CA GLU A 164 17.58 -24.37 33.66
C GLU A 164 18.20 -25.04 32.41
N LEU A 165 17.37 -25.48 31.46
CA LEU A 165 17.86 -26.03 30.19
C LEU A 165 18.64 -24.97 29.40
N LEU A 166 18.13 -23.75 29.32
CA LEU A 166 18.83 -22.61 28.72
C LEU A 166 20.18 -22.39 29.41
N ALA A 167 20.22 -22.36 30.74
CA ALA A 167 21.46 -22.18 31.50
C ALA A 167 22.47 -23.32 31.29
N MET A 168 22.03 -24.56 31.08
CA MET A 168 22.92 -25.68 30.72
C MET A 168 23.44 -25.51 29.30
N LEU A 169 22.57 -25.21 28.33
CA LEU A 169 22.93 -25.02 26.92
C LEU A 169 23.94 -23.87 26.74
N LEU A 170 23.76 -22.75 27.44
CA LEU A 170 24.67 -21.60 27.43
C LEU A 170 26.06 -21.89 28.05
N ARG A 171 26.23 -23.01 28.76
CA ARG A 171 27.51 -23.47 29.31
C ARG A 171 28.23 -24.46 28.42
N GLU A 172 27.55 -25.04 27.43
CA GLU A 172 28.13 -26.03 26.56
C GLU A 172 29.25 -25.41 25.69
N PRO A 173 30.46 -26.03 25.65
CA PRO A 173 31.57 -25.51 24.86
C PRO A 173 31.23 -25.35 23.37
N TRP A 174 30.50 -26.33 22.81
CA TRP A 174 30.14 -26.32 21.39
C TRP A 174 29.15 -25.21 21.02
N VAL A 175 28.34 -24.74 21.98
CA VAL A 175 27.42 -23.61 21.79
C VAL A 175 28.22 -22.30 21.80
N ARG A 176 29.14 -22.15 22.78
CA ARG A 176 30.00 -20.96 22.91
C ARG A 176 31.00 -20.79 21.77
N GLU A 177 31.39 -21.87 21.11
CA GLU A 177 32.41 -21.84 20.05
C GLU A 177 31.93 -21.21 18.74
N GLY A 178 30.62 -21.18 18.47
CA GLY A 178 30.15 -20.68 17.18
C GLY A 178 28.64 -20.59 16.96
N TRP A 179 27.83 -20.63 18.02
CA TRP A 179 26.38 -20.44 17.88
C TRP A 179 25.95 -19.03 18.27
N ILE A 180 24.99 -18.52 17.50
CA ILE A 180 24.31 -17.24 17.71
C ILE A 180 22.89 -17.51 18.18
N LEU A 181 22.48 -16.89 19.28
CA LEU A 181 21.10 -16.91 19.76
C LEU A 181 20.28 -15.82 19.07
N GLY A 182 19.04 -16.15 18.70
CA GLY A 182 18.08 -15.19 18.13
C GLY A 182 17.48 -14.20 19.14
N THR A 183 17.90 -14.22 20.41
CA THR A 183 17.43 -13.30 21.45
C THR A 183 18.51 -13.08 22.51
N ASP A 184 18.27 -12.16 23.43
CA ASP A 184 19.08 -11.96 24.63
C ASP A 184 18.87 -13.13 25.60
N PRO A 185 19.91 -13.92 25.94
CA PRO A 185 19.80 -15.02 26.89
C PRO A 185 19.42 -14.58 28.32
N ARG A 186 19.51 -13.29 28.64
CA ARG A 186 19.06 -12.69 29.91
C ARG A 186 17.70 -12.01 29.80
N GLY A 187 17.16 -11.94 28.58
CA GLY A 187 15.85 -11.38 28.30
C GLY A 187 14.75 -12.30 28.83
N ARG A 188 13.51 -11.79 28.79
CA ARG A 188 12.34 -12.55 29.25
C ARG A 188 11.68 -13.37 28.15
N ASP A 189 12.10 -13.24 26.90
CA ASP A 189 11.41 -13.89 25.77
C ASP A 189 11.36 -15.42 25.95
N VAL A 190 12.49 -16.07 26.27
CA VAL A 190 12.54 -17.53 26.48
C VAL A 190 11.73 -17.94 27.70
N ASP A 191 11.86 -17.21 28.82
CA ASP A 191 11.10 -17.50 30.03
C ASP A 191 9.57 -17.31 29.86
N GLU A 192 9.15 -16.38 29.00
CA GLU A 192 7.75 -16.05 28.77
C GLU A 192 7.06 -17.03 27.81
N CYS A 193 7.74 -17.52 26.76
CA CYS A 193 7.13 -18.34 25.71
C CYS A 193 7.81 -19.69 25.41
N GLY A 194 8.98 -19.96 25.99
CA GLY A 194 9.72 -21.22 25.83
C GLY A 194 10.32 -21.44 24.44
N LEU A 195 10.46 -20.41 23.61
CA LEU A 195 11.01 -20.52 22.26
C LEU A 195 12.47 -20.11 22.20
N LEU A 196 13.31 -20.93 21.58
CA LEU A 196 14.73 -20.62 21.37
C LEU A 196 15.17 -20.99 19.95
N LEU A 197 15.77 -20.01 19.26
CA LEU A 197 16.47 -20.21 18.00
C LEU A 197 17.97 -20.03 18.20
N LEU A 198 18.75 -21.01 17.77
CA LEU A 198 20.20 -20.94 17.68
C LEU A 198 20.64 -21.18 16.24
N SER A 199 21.63 -20.43 15.77
CA SER A 199 22.18 -20.58 14.42
C SER A 199 23.71 -20.62 14.45
N ARG A 200 24.31 -21.57 13.75
CA ARG A 200 25.74 -21.53 13.36
C ARG A 200 25.97 -20.65 12.14
N LEU A 201 24.92 -20.44 11.34
CA LEU A 201 24.97 -19.51 10.22
C LEU A 201 24.95 -18.08 10.76
N PRO A 202 25.57 -17.14 10.03
CA PRO A 202 25.54 -15.76 10.45
C PRO A 202 24.11 -15.22 10.47
N VAL A 203 23.72 -14.60 11.58
CA VAL A 203 22.39 -14.02 11.79
C VAL A 203 22.42 -12.54 11.46
N ARG A 204 21.66 -12.15 10.46
CA ARG A 204 21.53 -10.76 9.99
C ARG A 204 20.50 -9.98 10.81
N GLU A 205 19.38 -10.62 11.12
CA GLU A 205 18.27 -10.02 11.85
C GLU A 205 17.67 -11.04 12.82
N ALA A 206 17.16 -10.56 13.95
CA ALA A 206 16.29 -11.34 14.81
C ALA A 206 15.03 -10.55 15.18
N ALA A 207 13.92 -11.26 15.37
CA ALA A 207 12.67 -10.65 15.75
C ALA A 207 11.72 -11.59 16.49
N PHE A 208 10.72 -10.99 17.12
CA PHE A 208 9.74 -11.66 17.95
C PHE A 208 8.34 -11.09 17.71
N HIS A 209 7.31 -11.94 17.74
CA HIS A 209 5.92 -11.54 17.77
C HIS A 209 5.13 -12.40 18.76
N ALA A 210 4.37 -11.77 19.65
CA ALA A 210 3.48 -12.47 20.58
C ALA A 210 2.14 -12.80 19.90
N LEU A 211 1.76 -14.08 19.93
CA LEU A 211 0.46 -14.57 19.44
C LEU A 211 -0.59 -14.58 20.56
N GLY A 212 -0.15 -14.65 21.81
CA GLY A 212 -1.00 -14.65 23.00
C GLY A 212 -0.18 -14.82 24.28
N PRO A 213 -0.84 -15.06 25.43
CA PRO A 213 -0.14 -15.40 26.67
C PRO A 213 0.69 -16.67 26.48
N HIS A 214 2.01 -16.57 26.65
CA HIS A 214 2.96 -17.67 26.48
C HIS A 214 3.08 -18.28 25.07
N LYS A 215 2.46 -17.67 24.05
CA LYS A 215 2.47 -18.16 22.67
C LYS A 215 3.04 -17.07 21.77
N ALA A 216 3.99 -17.43 20.93
CA ALA A 216 4.74 -16.48 20.13
C ALA A 216 5.31 -17.13 18.86
N VAL A 217 5.88 -16.30 17.99
CA VAL A 217 6.83 -16.69 16.96
C VAL A 217 8.11 -15.88 17.15
N THR A 218 9.25 -16.56 17.14
CA THR A 218 10.57 -15.93 17.05
C THR A 218 11.20 -16.29 15.72
N ALA A 219 11.93 -15.36 15.12
CA ALA A 219 12.49 -15.51 13.78
C ALA A 219 13.88 -14.90 13.69
N VAL A 220 14.73 -15.54 12.89
CA VAL A 220 16.05 -15.05 12.50
C VAL A 220 16.18 -15.02 10.98
N VAL A 221 16.97 -14.10 10.45
CA VAL A 221 17.40 -14.09 9.06
C VAL A 221 18.83 -14.61 9.01
N VAL A 222 19.04 -15.72 8.30
CA VAL A 222 20.37 -16.34 8.13
C VAL A 222 20.83 -16.23 6.68
N GLU A 223 22.14 -16.15 6.46
CA GLU A 223 22.73 -16.12 5.13
C GLU A 223 22.81 -17.54 4.52
N ALA A 224 22.05 -17.80 3.46
CA ALA A 224 21.93 -19.12 2.81
C ALA A 224 22.10 -19.01 1.28
N GLY A 225 23.29 -19.31 0.76
CA GLY A 225 23.62 -19.18 -0.66
C GLY A 225 23.61 -17.71 -1.14
N ALA A 226 22.83 -17.42 -2.18
CA ALA A 226 22.78 -16.09 -2.82
C ALA A 226 21.66 -15.16 -2.29
N ARG A 227 20.79 -15.65 -1.40
CA ARG A 227 19.68 -14.88 -0.81
C ARG A 227 19.53 -15.15 0.70
N PRO A 228 19.12 -14.17 1.51
CA PRO A 228 18.83 -14.41 2.92
C PRO A 228 17.63 -15.35 3.10
N LEU A 229 17.70 -16.23 4.09
CA LEU A 229 16.64 -17.18 4.46
C LEU A 229 16.04 -16.79 5.81
N VAL A 230 14.72 -16.66 5.89
CA VAL A 230 14.02 -16.47 7.16
C VAL A 230 13.79 -17.84 7.80
N VAL A 231 14.21 -18.00 9.04
CA VAL A 231 13.94 -19.20 9.85
C VAL A 231 13.19 -18.78 11.10
N ALA A 232 11.96 -19.25 11.24
CA ALA A 232 11.07 -18.94 12.35
C ALA A 232 10.72 -20.21 13.13
N THR A 233 10.49 -20.07 14.44
CA THR A 233 9.92 -21.13 15.28
C THR A 233 8.68 -20.66 16.00
N THR A 234 7.70 -21.56 16.13
CA THR A 234 6.48 -21.35 16.89
C THR A 234 6.17 -22.55 17.77
N HIS A 235 5.30 -22.36 18.76
CA HIS A 235 4.70 -23.44 19.53
C HIS A 235 3.23 -23.09 19.74
N LEU A 236 2.32 -23.80 19.08
CA LEU A 236 0.89 -23.47 19.10
C LEU A 236 0.17 -24.04 20.32
N SER A 237 -1.05 -23.59 20.57
CA SER A 237 -1.88 -24.06 21.69
C SER A 237 -2.19 -25.56 21.61
N SER A 238 -1.90 -26.31 22.68
CA SER A 238 -2.20 -27.75 22.76
C SER A 238 -3.67 -28.04 23.05
N ASP A 239 -4.11 -29.28 22.84
CA ASP A 239 -5.48 -29.74 23.16
C ASP A 239 -5.79 -29.77 24.67
N HIS A 240 -4.77 -29.60 25.52
CA HIS A 240 -4.95 -29.38 26.96
C HIS A 240 -5.50 -27.97 27.27
N SER A 241 -5.42 -27.04 26.33
CA SER A 241 -5.95 -25.68 26.50
C SER A 241 -7.46 -25.62 26.34
N THR A 242 -8.13 -24.77 27.11
CA THR A 242 -9.55 -24.45 26.88
C THR A 242 -9.74 -23.90 25.47
N ASP A 243 -10.51 -24.60 24.64
CA ASP A 243 -10.69 -24.30 23.21
C ASP A 243 -9.35 -24.29 22.42
N GLY A 244 -8.51 -25.32 22.62
CA GLY A 244 -7.22 -25.45 21.95
C GLY A 244 -7.30 -25.32 20.42
N ALA A 245 -8.25 -26.00 19.78
CA ALA A 245 -8.44 -25.94 18.33
C ALA A 245 -8.82 -24.54 17.80
N GLY A 246 -9.73 -23.84 18.50
CA GLY A 246 -10.09 -22.45 18.16
C GLY A 246 -8.91 -21.50 18.32
N ARG A 247 -8.13 -21.65 19.40
CA ARG A 247 -6.91 -20.87 19.63
C ARG A 247 -5.85 -21.12 18.56
N ARG A 248 -5.57 -22.37 18.21
CA ARG A 248 -4.64 -22.71 17.12
C ARG A 248 -5.06 -22.08 15.80
N SER A 249 -6.35 -22.12 15.50
CA SER A 249 -6.87 -21.50 14.27
C SER A 249 -6.63 -19.99 14.23
N ALA A 250 -6.82 -19.29 15.36
CA ALA A 250 -6.53 -17.87 15.47
C ALA A 250 -5.03 -17.56 15.40
N GLU A 251 -4.19 -18.38 16.05
CA GLU A 251 -2.74 -18.28 16.01
C GLU A 251 -2.21 -18.47 14.58
N LEU A 252 -2.70 -19.47 13.84
CA LEU A 252 -2.36 -19.72 12.44
C LEU A 252 -2.79 -18.56 11.52
N ALA A 253 -3.99 -18.01 11.71
CA ALA A 253 -4.46 -16.86 10.95
C ALA A 253 -3.57 -15.63 11.18
N ARG A 254 -3.12 -15.41 12.42
CA ARG A 254 -2.21 -14.32 12.78
C ARG A 254 -0.82 -14.50 12.18
N LEU A 255 -0.31 -15.74 12.17
CA LEU A 255 0.93 -16.08 11.48
C LEU A 255 0.82 -15.85 9.96
N ALA A 256 -0.30 -16.24 9.34
CA ALA A 256 -0.54 -16.02 7.92
C ALA A 256 -0.54 -14.52 7.56
N GLU A 257 -1.23 -13.69 8.37
CA GLU A 257 -1.24 -12.22 8.23
C GLU A 257 0.18 -11.64 8.30
N GLY A 258 0.95 -12.02 9.33
CA GLY A 258 2.31 -11.53 9.50
C GLY A 258 3.24 -11.94 8.37
N PHE A 259 3.19 -13.21 7.97
CA PHE A 259 4.06 -13.73 6.93
C PHE A 259 3.68 -13.23 5.53
N ALA A 260 2.44 -12.82 5.27
CA ALA A 260 2.02 -12.31 3.96
C ALA A 260 2.86 -11.10 3.49
N THR A 261 3.43 -10.34 4.43
CA THR A 261 4.27 -9.16 4.16
C THR A 261 5.76 -9.46 4.01
N LEU A 262 6.20 -10.69 4.30
CA LEU A 262 7.61 -11.10 4.18
C LEU A 262 7.97 -11.42 2.73
N ASP A 263 8.83 -10.61 2.12
CA ASP A 263 9.41 -10.84 0.79
C ASP A 263 10.73 -11.62 0.90
N ALA A 264 10.64 -12.88 1.36
CA ALA A 264 11.77 -13.79 1.47
C ALA A 264 11.31 -15.26 1.51
N ASP A 265 12.23 -16.16 1.18
CA ASP A 265 12.04 -17.59 1.45
C ASP A 265 11.99 -17.80 2.98
N LEU A 266 11.09 -18.65 3.44
CA LEU A 266 10.75 -18.83 4.86
C LEU A 266 10.67 -20.31 5.21
N LEU A 267 11.37 -20.69 6.28
CA LEU A 267 11.14 -21.92 7.03
C LEU A 267 10.42 -21.59 8.34
N LEU A 268 9.29 -22.25 8.60
CA LEU A 268 8.59 -22.23 9.88
C LEU A 268 8.71 -23.61 10.54
N LEU A 269 9.31 -23.62 11.71
CA LEU A 269 9.60 -24.81 12.49
C LEU A 269 8.78 -24.81 13.78
N GLY A 270 8.54 -26.00 14.33
CA GLY A 270 8.05 -26.13 15.69
C GLY A 270 6.95 -27.14 15.87
N ASP A 271 6.38 -27.11 17.06
CA ASP A 271 5.25 -27.91 17.47
C ASP A 271 3.94 -27.15 17.18
N PHE A 272 3.19 -27.65 16.21
CA PHE A 272 1.91 -27.08 15.80
C PHE A 272 0.74 -27.61 16.63
N ASN A 273 0.95 -28.64 17.47
CA ASN A 273 -0.09 -29.31 18.23
C ASN A 273 -1.28 -29.73 17.34
N ASP A 274 -1.02 -30.04 16.07
CA ASP A 274 -2.01 -30.40 15.07
C ASP A 274 -1.47 -31.54 14.18
N GLY A 275 -2.17 -32.68 14.23
CA GLY A 275 -1.82 -33.88 13.47
C GLY A 275 -2.29 -33.88 12.02
N ASP A 276 -3.22 -32.99 11.67
CA ASP A 276 -3.82 -32.92 10.35
C ASP A 276 -3.01 -32.01 9.41
N ASP A 277 -3.54 -31.76 8.21
CA ASP A 277 -2.91 -30.87 7.23
C ASP A 277 -3.28 -29.39 7.41
N THR A 278 -3.97 -29.06 8.50
CA THR A 278 -4.49 -27.72 8.80
C THR A 278 -3.38 -26.65 8.83
N PRO A 279 -2.22 -26.85 9.49
CA PRO A 279 -1.20 -25.81 9.59
C PRO A 279 -0.66 -25.37 8.22
N GLN A 280 -0.28 -26.32 7.37
CA GLN A 280 0.28 -25.99 6.07
C GLN A 280 -0.77 -25.45 5.09
N ALA A 281 -2.03 -25.89 5.20
CA ALA A 281 -3.13 -25.35 4.40
C ALA A 281 -3.46 -23.91 4.78
N ALA A 282 -3.55 -23.61 6.08
CA ALA A 282 -3.84 -22.27 6.59
C ALA A 282 -2.74 -21.25 6.26
N LEU A 283 -1.48 -21.68 6.27
CA LEU A 283 -0.32 -20.82 5.99
C LEU A 283 0.05 -20.77 4.50
N GLY A 284 -0.55 -21.62 3.65
CA GLY A 284 -0.17 -21.75 2.24
C GLY A 284 1.28 -22.22 2.06
N MET A 285 1.76 -23.09 2.95
CA MET A 285 3.14 -23.57 2.97
C MET A 285 3.23 -25.04 2.54
N ARG A 286 4.42 -25.48 2.12
CA ARG A 286 4.70 -26.90 1.84
C ARG A 286 5.25 -27.56 3.10
N ASP A 287 4.99 -28.85 3.28
CA ASP A 287 5.49 -29.63 4.43
C ASP A 287 6.68 -30.51 4.00
N ALA A 288 7.85 -30.29 4.60
CA ALA A 288 9.08 -30.95 4.19
C ALA A 288 9.04 -32.48 4.37
N TRP A 289 8.33 -32.97 5.39
CA TRP A 289 8.19 -34.42 5.60
C TRP A 289 7.37 -35.04 4.48
N SER A 290 6.20 -34.45 4.18
CA SER A 290 5.32 -34.90 3.10
C SER A 290 5.96 -34.81 1.72
N GLU A 291 6.85 -33.83 1.47
CA GLU A 291 7.62 -33.78 0.22
C GLU A 291 8.65 -34.91 0.09
N THR A 292 9.27 -35.30 1.20
CA THR A 292 10.32 -36.34 1.21
C THR A 292 9.72 -37.75 1.14
N HIS A 293 8.67 -38.02 1.91
CA HIS A 293 8.14 -39.37 2.13
C HIS A 293 6.75 -39.59 1.50
N GLY A 294 6.12 -38.53 0.99
CA GLY A 294 4.76 -38.55 0.45
C GLY A 294 3.70 -38.29 1.51
N ARG A 295 2.56 -37.70 1.09
CA ARG A 295 1.44 -37.33 1.98
C ARG A 295 0.80 -38.49 2.74
N ALA A 296 0.94 -39.71 2.26
CA ALA A 296 0.40 -40.91 2.91
C ALA A 296 1.27 -41.39 4.08
N ASP A 297 2.49 -40.88 4.22
CA ASP A 297 3.35 -41.19 5.36
C ASP A 297 2.86 -40.44 6.60
N THR A 298 2.40 -41.19 7.61
CA THR A 298 1.89 -40.67 8.88
C THR A 298 2.86 -40.92 10.04
N THR A 299 4.17 -40.99 9.77
CA THR A 299 5.17 -41.20 10.81
C THR A 299 5.04 -40.12 11.90
N PRO A 300 4.83 -40.52 13.17
CA PRO A 300 4.55 -39.58 14.24
C PRO A 300 5.82 -38.91 14.76
N THR A 301 5.69 -37.68 15.24
CA THR A 301 6.71 -37.01 16.06
C THR A 301 6.37 -37.07 17.54
N PHE A 302 5.12 -37.42 17.87
CA PHE A 302 4.64 -37.69 19.22
C PHE A 302 3.95 -39.06 19.21
N ASP A 303 4.54 -40.06 19.89
CA ASP A 303 4.05 -41.44 19.89
C ASP A 303 3.86 -42.00 21.31
N PRO A 304 2.67 -41.86 21.89
CA PRO A 304 2.31 -42.43 23.20
C PRO A 304 2.36 -43.96 23.27
N THR A 305 2.41 -44.66 22.13
CA THR A 305 2.43 -46.12 22.09
C THR A 305 3.85 -46.68 22.19
N ALA A 306 4.83 -45.94 21.67
CA ALA A 306 6.23 -46.34 21.64
C ALA A 306 7.10 -45.59 22.67
N ASN A 307 6.74 -44.34 23.00
CA ASN A 307 7.43 -43.50 23.97
C ASN A 307 6.64 -43.42 25.29
N PRO A 308 7.09 -44.08 26.36
CA PRO A 308 6.41 -44.04 27.65
C PRO A 308 6.27 -42.62 28.22
N LEU A 309 7.15 -41.68 27.84
CA LEU A 309 7.05 -40.29 28.28
C LEU A 309 5.89 -39.56 27.59
N ALA A 310 5.71 -39.77 26.28
CA ALA A 310 4.55 -39.27 25.55
C ALA A 310 3.23 -39.85 26.07
N ALA A 311 3.26 -41.08 26.59
CA ALA A 311 2.08 -41.67 27.24
C ALA A 311 1.65 -40.91 28.50
N VAL A 312 2.57 -40.25 29.21
CA VAL A 312 2.27 -39.44 30.40
C VAL A 312 1.53 -38.16 30.01
N SER A 313 1.95 -37.49 28.92
CA SER A 313 1.38 -36.21 28.48
C SER A 313 0.18 -36.33 27.53
N SER A 314 -0.10 -37.53 27.00
CA SER A 314 -1.17 -37.76 26.01
C SER A 314 -2.57 -37.85 26.63
N LEU A 315 -3.52 -37.08 26.10
CA LEU A 315 -4.95 -37.20 26.42
C LEU A 315 -5.65 -38.35 25.67
N SER A 316 -5.17 -38.67 24.46
CA SER A 316 -5.87 -39.55 23.52
C SER A 316 -5.22 -40.93 23.39
N GLY A 317 -3.95 -41.06 23.82
CA GLY A 317 -3.12 -42.25 23.60
C GLY A 317 -2.79 -42.51 22.12
N ARG A 318 -3.05 -41.56 21.22
CA ARG A 318 -2.83 -41.71 19.77
C ARG A 318 -1.54 -41.03 19.33
N ALA A 319 -0.80 -41.70 18.45
CA ALA A 319 0.37 -41.14 17.81
C ALA A 319 -0.02 -40.09 16.75
N SER A 320 0.79 -39.04 16.62
CA SER A 320 0.53 -37.91 15.72
C SER A 320 1.81 -37.20 15.27
N ARG A 321 1.79 -36.54 14.10
CA ARG A 321 2.86 -35.66 13.62
C ARG A 321 2.54 -34.21 13.97
N LEU A 322 2.99 -33.80 15.15
CA LEU A 322 2.75 -32.46 15.72
C LEU A 322 3.86 -31.47 15.33
N ASP A 323 5.09 -31.96 15.25
CA ASP A 323 6.29 -31.18 14.92
C ASP A 323 6.49 -31.16 13.41
N ARG A 324 6.66 -29.96 12.85
CA ARG A 324 6.76 -29.78 11.40
C ARG A 324 7.85 -28.78 11.03
N VAL A 325 8.34 -28.95 9.80
CA VAL A 325 9.16 -27.96 9.10
C VAL A 325 8.41 -27.59 7.84
N LEU A 326 7.76 -26.43 7.89
CA LEU A 326 7.00 -25.87 6.78
C LEU A 326 7.87 -24.89 6.00
N LEU A 327 7.79 -24.91 4.68
CA LEU A 327 8.58 -24.05 3.80
C LEU A 327 7.68 -23.24 2.84
N ARG A 328 8.06 -21.98 2.64
CA ARG A 328 7.45 -21.07 1.67
C ARG A 328 8.56 -20.42 0.84
N GLY A 329 8.37 -20.44 -0.47
CA GLY A 329 9.39 -20.04 -1.42
C GLY A 329 9.55 -21.08 -2.51
N THR A 330 9.63 -20.63 -3.75
CA THR A 330 9.87 -21.49 -4.92
C THR A 330 11.36 -21.70 -5.19
N GLY A 331 12.24 -21.07 -4.42
CA GLY A 331 13.69 -21.21 -4.54
C GLY A 331 14.30 -22.31 -3.69
N LEU A 332 13.52 -22.96 -2.81
CA LEU A 332 14.01 -23.95 -1.84
C LEU A 332 13.48 -25.35 -2.14
N GLY A 333 14.37 -26.33 -2.21
CA GLY A 333 14.03 -27.74 -2.36
C GLY A 333 14.41 -28.53 -1.12
N VAL A 334 13.55 -29.44 -0.71
CA VAL A 334 13.80 -30.35 0.40
C VAL A 334 14.69 -31.51 -0.10
N ARG A 335 15.87 -31.66 0.50
CA ARG A 335 16.83 -32.73 0.16
C ARG A 335 16.61 -33.96 1.03
N SER A 336 16.28 -33.76 2.30
CA SER A 336 15.93 -34.85 3.21
C SER A 336 15.12 -34.35 4.41
N ALA A 337 14.30 -35.24 4.96
CA ALA A 337 13.60 -35.09 6.23
C ALA A 337 13.72 -36.39 7.04
N ARG A 338 14.13 -36.31 8.31
CA ARG A 338 14.39 -37.47 9.19
C ARG A 338 14.02 -37.15 10.63
N LEU A 339 13.58 -38.16 11.38
CA LEU A 339 13.45 -38.04 12.84
C LEU A 339 14.83 -38.05 13.49
N HIS A 340 14.91 -37.45 14.68
CA HIS A 340 16.09 -37.41 15.52
C HIS A 340 15.69 -37.67 16.98
N GLY A 341 16.37 -38.59 17.66
CA GLY A 341 16.02 -38.97 19.04
C GLY A 341 14.76 -39.82 19.18
N ASP A 342 14.35 -40.51 18.11
CA ASP A 342 13.20 -41.42 18.04
C ASP A 342 13.45 -42.82 18.61
N SER A 343 14.65 -43.05 19.16
CA SER A 343 15.03 -44.30 19.84
C SER A 343 15.40 -44.04 21.30
N PRO A 344 15.10 -44.97 22.22
CA PRO A 344 15.49 -44.83 23.61
C PRO A 344 17.00 -45.07 23.79
N THR A 345 17.57 -44.55 24.87
CA THR A 345 18.93 -44.92 25.30
C THR A 345 19.01 -46.41 25.68
N PRO A 346 20.22 -46.98 25.85
CA PRO A 346 20.37 -48.35 26.35
C PRO A 346 19.66 -48.62 27.69
N GLU A 347 19.46 -47.58 28.49
CA GLU A 347 18.72 -47.62 29.76
C GLU A 347 17.20 -47.46 29.59
N GLY A 348 16.69 -47.39 28.35
CA GLY A 348 15.27 -47.30 28.02
C GLY A 348 14.69 -45.89 28.08
N LEU A 349 15.51 -44.83 28.18
CA LEU A 349 15.02 -43.45 28.27
C LEU A 349 14.92 -42.78 26.91
N TYR A 350 13.77 -42.18 26.59
CA TYR A 350 13.64 -41.24 25.49
C TYR A 350 14.09 -39.83 25.91
N VAL A 351 14.66 -39.08 24.96
CA VAL A 351 15.21 -37.74 25.18
C VAL A 351 14.12 -36.72 25.53
N SER A 352 13.01 -36.76 24.82
CA SER A 352 11.80 -35.95 25.00
C SER A 352 10.56 -36.82 24.74
N ASP A 353 9.36 -36.32 25.06
CA ASP A 353 8.10 -36.95 24.65
C ASP A 353 7.82 -36.76 23.15
N HIS A 354 8.46 -35.74 22.55
CA HIS A 354 8.52 -35.54 21.12
C HIS A 354 9.85 -36.05 20.52
N TYR A 355 9.80 -36.44 19.25
CA TYR A 355 10.95 -36.74 18.41
C TYR A 355 11.31 -35.51 17.59
N GLY A 356 12.60 -35.18 17.52
CA GLY A 356 13.06 -34.03 16.74
C GLY A 356 12.90 -34.28 15.23
N VAL A 357 12.66 -33.21 14.47
CA VAL A 357 12.56 -33.28 13.00
C VAL A 357 13.74 -32.54 12.38
N ARG A 358 14.62 -33.30 11.71
CA ARG A 358 15.78 -32.78 10.97
C ARG A 358 15.44 -32.67 9.49
N VAL A 359 15.64 -31.49 8.92
CA VAL A 359 15.41 -31.23 7.49
C VAL A 359 16.63 -30.57 6.87
N GLU A 360 17.00 -31.00 5.68
CA GLU A 360 17.98 -30.33 4.84
C GLU A 360 17.27 -29.67 3.66
N VAL A 361 17.43 -28.36 3.53
CA VAL A 361 16.98 -27.59 2.37
C VAL A 361 18.18 -27.04 1.62
N ALA A 362 18.07 -26.94 0.30
CA ALA A 362 19.04 -26.24 -0.52
C ALA A 362 18.30 -25.40 -1.55
N PRO A 363 18.96 -24.41 -2.17
CA PRO A 363 18.43 -23.82 -3.39
C PRO A 363 18.08 -24.95 -4.36
N GLU A 364 16.87 -24.93 -4.90
CA GLU A 364 16.60 -25.73 -6.09
C GLU A 364 17.60 -25.26 -7.13
N ALA A 365 18.39 -26.20 -7.69
CA ALA A 365 19.05 -25.93 -8.96
C ALA A 365 17.91 -25.40 -9.84
N PRO A 366 18.04 -24.22 -10.47
CA PRO A 366 16.94 -23.63 -11.19
C PRO A 366 16.45 -24.73 -12.12
N ASP A 367 15.29 -25.29 -11.79
CA ASP A 367 14.60 -26.11 -12.73
C ASP A 367 14.36 -25.10 -13.84
N THR A 368 15.08 -25.25 -14.94
CA THR A 368 15.08 -24.30 -16.06
C THR A 368 13.69 -24.13 -16.67
N ASP A 369 12.67 -24.75 -16.07
CA ASP A 369 11.29 -24.81 -16.52
C ASP A 369 10.25 -24.13 -15.60
N VAL A 370 10.58 -23.71 -14.37
CA VAL A 370 9.66 -22.89 -13.53
C VAL A 370 10.20 -21.48 -13.31
N ALA A 371 10.44 -20.79 -14.43
CA ALA A 371 10.49 -19.32 -14.43
C ALA A 371 9.29 -18.77 -13.62
N ARG A 372 9.52 -17.80 -12.72
CA ARG A 372 8.39 -17.01 -12.16
C ARG A 372 7.56 -16.52 -13.35
N ARG A 373 6.27 -16.85 -13.39
CA ARG A 373 5.37 -16.50 -14.50
C ARG A 373 4.33 -15.53 -13.98
N LEU A 374 4.04 -14.50 -14.76
CA LEU A 374 2.92 -13.62 -14.50
C LEU A 374 1.68 -14.17 -15.21
N ASP A 375 0.76 -14.74 -14.44
CA ASP A 375 -0.53 -15.26 -14.92
C ASP A 375 -1.57 -14.13 -15.02
N ALA A 376 -1.29 -13.17 -15.91
CA ALA A 376 -2.19 -12.07 -16.23
C ALA A 376 -2.76 -12.23 -17.64
N ARG A 377 -4.07 -12.04 -17.80
CA ARG A 377 -4.71 -12.05 -19.12
C ARG A 377 -4.23 -10.86 -19.95
N PRO A 378 -3.76 -11.08 -21.20
CA PRO A 378 -3.24 -10.02 -22.03
C PRO A 378 -4.34 -9.05 -22.51
N THR A 379 -3.94 -7.83 -22.84
CA THR A 379 -4.83 -6.82 -23.45
C THR A 379 -4.17 -6.16 -24.65
N ALA A 380 -4.93 -5.95 -25.72
CA ALA A 380 -4.50 -5.19 -26.90
C ALA A 380 -4.33 -3.67 -26.64
N ARG A 381 -4.47 -3.25 -25.37
CA ARG A 381 -4.22 -1.89 -24.88
C ARG A 381 -2.77 -1.69 -24.42
N THR A 382 -1.99 -2.75 -24.29
CA THR A 382 -0.60 -2.69 -23.83
C THR A 382 0.34 -3.48 -24.73
N ALA A 383 1.61 -3.11 -24.71
CA ALA A 383 2.68 -3.81 -25.42
C ALA A 383 4.01 -3.69 -24.68
N LEU A 384 4.87 -4.69 -24.84
CA LEU A 384 6.29 -4.62 -24.52
C LEU A 384 7.05 -4.50 -25.84
N ALA A 385 7.76 -3.39 -26.04
CA ALA A 385 8.38 -3.08 -27.33
C ALA A 385 9.79 -2.50 -27.15
N TRP A 386 10.63 -2.67 -28.17
CA TRP A 386 11.83 -1.87 -28.32
C TRP A 386 11.51 -0.64 -29.17
N LEU A 387 11.94 0.54 -28.73
CA LEU A 387 11.85 1.78 -29.50
C LEU A 387 13.28 2.10 -29.98
N PRO A 388 13.51 2.27 -31.29
CA PRO A 388 14.81 2.74 -31.76
C PRO A 388 15.09 4.14 -31.19
N PRO A 389 16.37 4.52 -30.99
CA PRO A 389 16.74 5.86 -30.56
C PRO A 389 16.08 6.94 -31.42
N GLU A 390 15.65 8.04 -30.81
CA GLU A 390 14.89 9.11 -31.49
C GLU A 390 15.66 9.73 -32.67
N GLU A 391 16.99 9.67 -32.65
CA GLU A 391 17.86 10.16 -33.74
C GLU A 391 17.64 9.38 -35.05
N LEU A 392 17.12 8.14 -34.98
CA LEU A 392 16.81 7.31 -36.15
C LEU A 392 15.38 7.53 -36.67
N TRP A 393 14.55 8.30 -35.96
CA TRP A 393 13.14 8.45 -36.29
C TRP A 393 12.86 9.28 -37.54
N PRO A 394 13.55 10.38 -37.86
CA PRO A 394 13.16 11.26 -38.97
C PRO A 394 12.93 10.53 -40.31
N PRO A 395 13.87 9.73 -40.86
CA PRO A 395 13.66 9.06 -42.14
C PRO A 395 12.55 7.99 -42.09
N VAL A 396 12.38 7.33 -40.95
CA VAL A 396 11.31 6.34 -40.72
C VAL A 396 9.94 7.02 -40.66
N GLN A 397 9.84 8.12 -39.90
CA GLN A 397 8.60 8.85 -39.70
C GLN A 397 8.17 9.61 -40.95
N ASP A 398 9.10 10.06 -41.79
CA ASP A 398 8.77 10.66 -43.09
C ASP A 398 8.06 9.65 -43.99
N ILE A 399 8.52 8.40 -44.04
CA ILE A 399 7.82 7.33 -44.78
C ILE A 399 6.47 7.00 -44.14
N ARG A 400 6.42 6.85 -42.82
CA ARG A 400 5.19 6.54 -42.09
C ARG A 400 4.14 7.64 -42.25
N ARG A 401 4.54 8.90 -42.40
CA ARG A 401 3.60 10.02 -42.60
C ARG A 401 2.85 9.90 -43.92
N ASP A 402 3.51 9.35 -44.94
CA ASP A 402 2.95 9.16 -46.27
C ASP A 402 2.06 7.89 -46.34
N HIS A 403 2.35 6.87 -45.54
CA HIS A 403 1.87 5.51 -45.79
C HIS A 403 1.33 4.74 -44.57
N ASP A 404 1.55 5.18 -43.33
CA ASP A 404 1.09 4.49 -42.11
C ASP A 404 -0.18 5.16 -41.55
N PRO A 405 -1.37 4.56 -41.71
CA PRO A 405 -2.60 5.11 -41.13
C PRO A 405 -2.57 5.15 -39.60
N GLN A 406 -1.65 4.43 -38.95
CA GLN A 406 -1.52 4.36 -37.50
C GLN A 406 -0.37 5.22 -36.94
N ILE A 407 0.24 6.10 -37.75
CA ILE A 407 1.35 6.97 -37.31
C ILE A 407 1.02 7.78 -36.04
N HIS A 408 -0.20 8.29 -35.93
CA HIS A 408 -0.65 9.07 -34.78
C HIS A 408 -0.87 8.23 -33.52
N ARG A 409 -0.97 6.91 -33.66
CA ARG A 409 -1.27 5.97 -32.56
C ARG A 409 -0.03 5.29 -32.01
N TRP A 410 1.04 5.17 -32.79
CA TRP A 410 2.26 4.46 -32.41
C TRP A 410 3.53 5.24 -32.75
N PRO A 411 4.49 5.38 -31.80
CA PRO A 411 5.85 5.76 -32.15
C PRO A 411 6.51 4.68 -33.04
N PRO A 412 7.66 4.95 -33.70
CA PRO A 412 8.46 3.91 -34.32
C PRO A 412 8.84 2.86 -33.27
N HIS A 413 8.56 1.58 -33.54
CA HIS A 413 8.73 0.52 -32.55
C HIS A 413 8.91 -0.84 -33.22
N VAL A 414 9.48 -1.77 -32.46
CA VAL A 414 9.45 -3.22 -32.71
C VAL A 414 8.73 -3.86 -31.54
N ASN A 415 7.53 -4.39 -31.77
CA ASN A 415 6.81 -5.12 -30.73
C ASN A 415 7.54 -6.42 -30.41
N VAL A 416 7.90 -6.62 -29.14
CA VAL A 416 8.43 -7.88 -28.65
C VAL A 416 7.29 -8.76 -28.14
N LEU A 417 6.40 -8.21 -27.32
CA LEU A 417 5.12 -8.83 -26.92
C LEU A 417 3.98 -7.83 -27.13
N PHE A 418 3.13 -8.08 -28.12
CA PHE A 418 1.92 -7.28 -28.38
C PHE A 418 0.67 -8.00 -27.85
N GLY A 419 -0.20 -7.26 -27.16
CA GLY A 419 -1.16 -7.91 -26.27
C GLY A 419 -0.46 -8.32 -24.99
N PHE A 420 0.04 -7.33 -24.25
CA PHE A 420 0.82 -7.57 -23.04
C PHE A 420 -0.07 -7.56 -21.80
N VAL A 421 0.52 -7.66 -20.61
CA VAL A 421 -0.24 -7.61 -19.35
C VAL A 421 -0.93 -6.25 -19.18
N PRO A 422 -2.06 -6.17 -18.46
CA PRO A 422 -2.73 -4.90 -18.23
C PRO A 422 -1.88 -3.95 -17.38
N GLU A 423 -2.16 -2.64 -17.49
CA GLU A 423 -1.31 -1.60 -16.88
C GLU A 423 -1.16 -1.71 -15.36
N HIS A 424 -2.19 -2.19 -14.63
CA HIS A 424 -2.11 -2.44 -13.19
C HIS A 424 -1.08 -3.50 -12.77
N ALA A 425 -0.67 -4.36 -13.72
CA ALA A 425 0.32 -5.41 -13.52
C ALA A 425 1.72 -5.00 -14.05
N PHE A 426 1.90 -3.75 -14.50
CA PHE A 426 3.18 -3.29 -15.03
C PHE A 426 4.31 -3.32 -14.00
N GLU A 427 4.04 -3.02 -12.73
CA GLU A 427 5.08 -3.05 -11.69
C GLU A 427 5.59 -4.47 -11.44
N GLU A 428 4.68 -5.44 -11.35
CA GLU A 428 5.01 -6.86 -11.24
C GLU A 428 5.71 -7.38 -12.50
N ALA A 429 5.23 -6.97 -13.69
CA ALA A 429 5.87 -7.29 -14.95
C ALA A 429 7.28 -6.70 -15.05
N ALA A 430 7.48 -5.45 -14.62
CA ALA A 430 8.79 -4.80 -14.61
C ALA A 430 9.76 -5.48 -13.65
N ALA A 431 9.30 -5.86 -12.45
CA ALA A 431 10.09 -6.64 -11.50
C ALA A 431 10.49 -8.00 -12.08
N LEU A 432 9.57 -8.67 -12.78
CA LEU A 432 9.86 -9.95 -13.42
C LEU A 432 10.86 -9.78 -14.57
N LEU A 433 10.66 -8.78 -15.43
CA LEU A 433 11.56 -8.41 -16.52
C LEU A 433 12.96 -8.05 -16.01
N ALA A 434 13.06 -7.34 -14.88
CA ALA A 434 14.32 -6.96 -14.27
C ALA A 434 15.16 -8.17 -13.82
N THR A 435 14.50 -9.29 -13.50
CA THR A 435 15.15 -10.56 -13.14
C THR A 435 15.35 -11.52 -14.31
N ALA A 436 14.81 -11.20 -15.49
CA ALA A 436 14.97 -12.03 -16.67
C ALA A 436 16.41 -11.96 -17.18
N ALA A 437 17.07 -13.13 -17.32
CA ALA A 437 18.44 -13.24 -17.82
C ALA A 437 18.53 -12.89 -19.32
N THR A 438 18.43 -11.61 -19.64
CA THR A 438 18.48 -11.03 -20.98
C THR A 438 19.68 -10.11 -21.09
N SER A 439 20.43 -10.16 -22.19
CA SER A 439 21.60 -9.29 -22.40
C SER A 439 21.34 -8.28 -23.52
N PRO A 440 21.84 -7.04 -23.41
CA PRO A 440 21.80 -6.09 -24.52
C PRO A 440 22.50 -6.63 -25.77
N PHE A 441 22.02 -6.24 -26.94
CA PHE A 441 22.63 -6.58 -28.22
C PHE A 441 22.49 -5.45 -29.25
N GLU A 442 23.22 -5.54 -30.36
CA GLU A 442 23.15 -4.59 -31.46
C GLU A 442 22.13 -5.05 -32.51
N ALA A 443 21.18 -4.20 -32.87
CA ALA A 443 20.27 -4.38 -33.99
C ALA A 443 20.79 -3.64 -35.24
N ARG A 444 20.66 -4.29 -36.40
CA ARG A 444 20.92 -3.69 -37.71
C ARG A 444 19.59 -3.58 -38.45
N LEU A 445 19.17 -2.36 -38.73
CA LEU A 445 17.93 -2.07 -39.45
C LEU A 445 18.23 -1.88 -40.93
N GLU A 446 17.92 -2.89 -41.74
CA GLU A 446 18.21 -2.90 -43.18
C GLU A 446 17.35 -3.94 -43.91
N GLY A 447 16.93 -3.63 -45.13
CA GLY A 447 16.04 -4.50 -45.91
C GLY A 447 14.57 -4.19 -45.62
N VAL A 448 13.79 -4.00 -46.67
CA VAL A 448 12.36 -3.72 -46.54
C VAL A 448 11.57 -4.92 -47.06
N HIS A 449 10.68 -5.41 -46.22
CA HIS A 449 9.88 -6.59 -46.49
C HIS A 449 8.40 -6.26 -46.28
N TRP A 450 7.53 -7.23 -46.59
CA TRP A 450 6.10 -7.06 -46.40
C TRP A 450 5.42 -8.39 -46.08
N PHE A 451 4.28 -8.31 -45.39
CA PHE A 451 3.36 -9.44 -45.24
C PHE A 451 1.93 -9.00 -45.55
N GLY A 452 1.19 -9.90 -46.19
CA GLY A 452 -0.18 -9.64 -46.63
C GLY A 452 -1.21 -9.77 -45.50
N HIS A 453 -2.22 -8.93 -45.57
CA HIS A 453 -3.51 -9.04 -44.89
C HIS A 453 -4.59 -9.39 -45.92
N ARG A 454 -5.86 -9.37 -45.52
CA ARG A 454 -6.99 -9.69 -46.40
C ARG A 454 -7.09 -8.75 -47.60
N ASP A 455 -6.96 -7.43 -47.35
CA ASP A 455 -7.26 -6.38 -48.34
C ASP A 455 -6.07 -5.47 -48.64
N ASP A 456 -4.97 -5.58 -47.90
CA ASP A 456 -3.75 -4.78 -48.05
C ASP A 456 -2.53 -5.56 -47.52
N ALA A 457 -1.35 -4.94 -47.47
CA ALA A 457 -0.15 -5.49 -46.87
C ALA A 457 0.54 -4.46 -45.97
N THR A 458 1.18 -4.92 -44.90
CA THR A 458 2.08 -4.09 -44.08
C THR A 458 3.48 -4.18 -44.67
N VAL A 459 4.08 -3.03 -44.98
CA VAL A 459 5.48 -2.88 -45.38
C VAL A 459 6.29 -2.49 -44.15
N TRP A 460 7.44 -3.13 -43.92
CA TRP A 460 8.23 -3.00 -42.71
C TRP A 460 9.74 -3.08 -42.97
N LEU A 461 10.51 -2.42 -42.11
CA LEU A 461 11.97 -2.43 -42.08
C LEU A 461 12.46 -3.55 -41.15
N ASP A 462 13.43 -4.35 -41.60
CA ASP A 462 13.96 -5.49 -40.84
C ASP A 462 15.01 -5.06 -39.79
N PRO A 463 14.71 -5.18 -38.48
CA PRO A 463 15.65 -4.88 -37.40
C PRO A 463 16.62 -6.03 -37.08
N ALA A 464 16.46 -7.19 -37.71
CA ALA A 464 17.24 -8.40 -37.51
C ALA A 464 18.16 -8.70 -38.70
N ALA A 465 18.50 -7.71 -39.51
CA ALA A 465 19.35 -7.89 -40.70
C ALA A 465 20.78 -8.40 -40.40
N ALA A 466 21.22 -8.33 -39.13
CA ALA A 466 22.48 -8.91 -38.65
C ALA A 466 22.34 -10.35 -38.11
N GLY A 467 21.12 -10.90 -38.08
CA GLY A 467 20.77 -12.23 -37.58
C GLY A 467 19.55 -12.20 -36.63
N GLU A 468 18.67 -13.20 -36.74
CA GLU A 468 17.45 -13.32 -35.93
C GLU A 468 17.68 -13.86 -34.51
N GLY A 469 18.83 -14.49 -34.25
CA GLY A 469 19.13 -15.19 -32.98
C GLY A 469 18.88 -14.37 -31.71
N PRO A 470 19.50 -13.18 -31.54
CA PRO A 470 19.31 -12.36 -30.34
C PRO A 470 17.85 -11.94 -30.09
N TRP A 471 17.11 -11.67 -31.17
CA TRP A 471 15.69 -11.34 -31.10
C TRP A 471 14.84 -12.55 -30.70
N ALA A 472 15.15 -13.74 -31.23
CA ALA A 472 14.47 -14.99 -30.87
C ALA A 472 14.75 -15.40 -29.42
N ASP A 473 15.99 -15.24 -28.94
CA ASP A 473 16.39 -15.53 -27.56
C ASP A 473 15.70 -14.59 -26.56
N LEU A 474 15.64 -13.29 -26.89
CA LEU A 474 14.90 -12.30 -26.11
C LEU A 474 13.42 -12.68 -26.03
N HIS A 475 12.75 -12.86 -27.17
CA HIS A 475 11.33 -13.22 -27.21
C HIS A 475 11.05 -14.54 -26.48
N GLY A 476 11.86 -15.57 -26.71
CA GLY A 476 11.71 -16.87 -26.06
C GLY A 476 11.85 -16.78 -24.54
N THR A 477 12.76 -15.95 -24.04
CA THR A 477 12.92 -15.69 -22.61
C THR A 477 11.71 -14.98 -22.03
N LEU A 478 11.20 -13.98 -22.71
CA LEU A 478 10.04 -13.22 -22.25
C LEU A 478 8.75 -14.05 -22.26
N VAL A 479 8.51 -14.89 -23.27
CA VAL A 479 7.33 -15.77 -23.32
C VAL A 479 7.30 -16.78 -22.18
N ARG A 480 8.46 -17.23 -21.67
CA ARG A 480 8.50 -18.11 -20.47
C ARG A 480 7.97 -17.43 -19.22
N HIS A 481 8.22 -16.13 -19.09
CA HIS A 481 7.75 -15.29 -17.99
C HIS A 481 6.30 -14.81 -18.18
N PHE A 482 5.85 -14.64 -19.43
CA PHE A 482 4.51 -14.14 -19.79
C PHE A 482 3.80 -15.11 -20.74
N PRO A 483 3.40 -16.31 -20.28
CA PRO A 483 2.93 -17.39 -21.16
C PRO A 483 1.67 -17.02 -21.96
N HIS A 484 0.80 -16.16 -21.41
CA HIS A 484 -0.41 -15.70 -22.08
C HIS A 484 -0.18 -14.59 -23.10
N CYS A 485 1.00 -13.96 -23.13
CA CYS A 485 1.31 -12.85 -24.03
C CYS A 485 1.89 -13.32 -25.38
N ARG A 486 1.81 -14.63 -25.68
CA ARG A 486 2.24 -15.18 -26.98
C ARG A 486 1.19 -14.83 -28.05
N GLY A 487 1.63 -14.23 -29.14
CA GLY A 487 0.78 -13.97 -30.31
C GLY A 487 0.19 -15.26 -30.89
N HIS A 488 -0.88 -15.14 -31.68
CA HIS A 488 -1.62 -16.31 -32.20
C HIS A 488 -0.89 -17.05 -33.34
N ARG A 489 0.18 -16.46 -33.89
CA ARG A 489 0.98 -17.04 -34.98
C ARG A 489 2.19 -17.80 -34.40
N GLU A 490 2.54 -18.91 -35.02
CA GLU A 490 3.79 -19.62 -34.70
C GLU A 490 4.98 -18.79 -35.20
N GLY A 491 5.98 -18.59 -34.34
CA GLY A 491 7.18 -17.81 -34.63
C GLY A 491 7.13 -16.36 -34.16
N PHE A 492 8.30 -15.71 -34.14
CA PHE A 492 8.49 -14.30 -33.83
C PHE A 492 9.30 -13.67 -34.96
N THR A 493 8.72 -12.66 -35.62
CA THR A 493 9.41 -11.88 -36.65
C THR A 493 9.48 -10.43 -36.17
N PRO A 494 10.64 -9.96 -35.68
CA PRO A 494 10.80 -8.58 -35.28
C PRO A 494 10.67 -7.70 -36.53
N HIS A 495 9.85 -6.66 -36.47
CA HIS A 495 9.61 -5.78 -37.62
C HIS A 495 9.27 -4.37 -37.15
N LEU A 496 9.75 -3.37 -37.90
CA LEU A 496 9.37 -1.96 -37.72
C LEU A 496 8.45 -1.55 -38.86
N SER A 497 7.18 -1.29 -38.57
CA SER A 497 6.18 -0.95 -39.59
C SER A 497 6.45 0.42 -40.23
N LEU A 498 6.46 0.46 -41.57
CA LEU A 498 6.67 1.67 -42.37
C LEU A 498 5.36 2.18 -43.00
N GLY A 499 4.40 1.29 -43.29
CA GLY A 499 3.13 1.70 -43.88
C GLY A 499 2.24 0.52 -44.30
N ARG A 500 1.03 0.83 -44.78
CA ARG A 500 0.10 -0.13 -45.37
C ARG A 500 -0.26 0.26 -46.80
N THR A 501 -0.34 -0.72 -47.70
CA THR A 501 -0.62 -0.50 -49.13
C THR A 501 -1.25 -1.71 -49.79
N THR A 502 -1.96 -1.50 -50.90
CA THR A 502 -2.42 -2.57 -51.79
C THR A 502 -1.37 -3.01 -52.81
N ASP A 503 -0.30 -2.23 -53.02
CA ASP A 503 0.86 -2.57 -53.86
C ASP A 503 2.16 -2.56 -53.04
N PRO A 504 2.44 -3.64 -52.29
CA PRO A 504 3.58 -3.70 -51.37
C PRO A 504 4.93 -3.72 -52.07
N ASN A 505 5.04 -4.25 -53.30
CA ASN A 505 6.33 -4.34 -54.00
C ASN A 505 6.83 -2.96 -54.43
N THR A 506 5.94 -2.10 -54.92
CA THR A 506 6.29 -0.73 -55.29
C THR A 506 6.66 0.10 -54.06
N LEU A 507 5.88 -0.01 -52.98
CA LEU A 507 6.17 0.71 -51.75
C LEU A 507 7.48 0.24 -51.11
N ALA A 508 7.75 -1.06 -51.04
CA ALA A 508 8.99 -1.59 -50.48
C ALA A 508 10.23 -1.03 -51.20
N LYS A 509 10.24 -1.04 -52.54
CA LYS A 509 11.34 -0.45 -53.35
C LYS A 509 11.51 1.05 -53.10
N SER A 510 10.41 1.79 -52.98
CA SER A 510 10.42 3.21 -52.67
C SER A 510 11.01 3.48 -51.28
N CYS A 511 10.64 2.68 -50.28
CA CYS A 511 11.19 2.76 -48.93
C CYS A 511 12.69 2.42 -48.90
N GLU A 512 13.14 1.36 -49.59
CA GLU A 512 14.56 0.99 -49.69
C GLU A 512 15.40 2.12 -50.28
N ALA A 513 14.89 2.83 -51.30
CA ALA A 513 15.59 3.96 -51.89
C ALA A 513 15.69 5.18 -50.96
N ARG A 514 14.80 5.30 -49.97
CA ARG A 514 14.74 6.40 -48.99
C ARG A 514 15.51 6.10 -47.70
N LEU A 515 15.80 4.83 -47.41
CA LEU A 515 16.41 4.39 -46.15
C LEU A 515 17.87 3.98 -46.35
N THR A 516 18.76 4.54 -45.53
CA THR A 516 20.11 4.02 -45.38
C THR A 516 20.17 2.99 -44.24
N PRO A 517 21.04 1.97 -44.30
CA PRO A 517 21.21 1.02 -43.19
C PRO A 517 21.53 1.73 -41.86
N MET A 518 20.83 1.35 -40.79
CA MET A 518 20.99 1.93 -39.45
C MET A 518 21.43 0.87 -38.45
N ARG A 519 22.08 1.32 -37.37
CA ARG A 519 22.49 0.46 -36.24
C ARG A 519 22.04 1.11 -34.94
N ALA A 520 21.54 0.28 -34.03
CA ALA A 520 21.14 0.73 -32.71
C ALA A 520 21.29 -0.37 -31.67
N ARG A 521 21.66 0.02 -30.46
CA ARG A 521 21.69 -0.87 -29.31
C ARG A 521 20.27 -1.16 -28.82
N VAL A 522 19.92 -2.43 -28.71
CA VAL A 522 18.75 -2.91 -27.97
C VAL A 522 19.20 -3.05 -26.51
N GLY A 523 19.11 -1.93 -25.78
CA GLY A 523 19.54 -1.83 -24.38
C GLY A 523 18.40 -1.82 -23.37
N GLU A 524 17.19 -1.49 -23.79
CA GLU A 524 16.02 -1.37 -22.92
C GLU A 524 14.73 -1.72 -23.68
N LEU A 525 13.70 -2.12 -22.94
CA LEU A 525 12.36 -2.38 -23.44
C LEU A 525 11.36 -1.40 -22.80
N ALA A 526 10.45 -0.87 -23.59
CA ALA A 526 9.40 0.02 -23.15
C ALA A 526 8.10 -0.75 -22.84
N LEU A 527 7.52 -0.43 -21.69
CA LEU A 527 6.14 -0.75 -21.32
C LEU A 527 5.23 0.32 -21.92
N LEU A 528 4.49 -0.05 -22.97
CA LEU A 528 3.58 0.82 -23.68
C LEU A 528 2.13 0.56 -23.26
N SER A 529 1.36 1.62 -23.04
CA SER A 529 -0.09 1.52 -22.88
C SER A 529 -0.83 2.63 -23.62
N ARG A 530 -2.08 2.34 -24.00
CA ARG A 530 -3.06 3.31 -24.49
C ARG A 530 -4.33 3.26 -23.64
N ARG A 531 -4.87 4.44 -23.32
CA ARG A 531 -6.05 4.62 -22.47
C ARG A 531 -7.17 5.26 -23.30
N GLY A 532 -8.39 4.72 -23.29
CA GLY A 532 -9.46 5.22 -24.18
C GLY A 532 -9.02 5.24 -25.65
N ASP A 533 -9.22 6.36 -26.35
CA ASP A 533 -8.78 6.54 -27.74
C ASP A 533 -7.39 7.20 -27.87
N GLU A 534 -6.63 7.28 -26.78
CA GLU A 534 -5.28 7.85 -26.79
C GLU A 534 -4.28 7.00 -27.60
N PRO A 535 -3.16 7.62 -28.05
CA PRO A 535 -2.04 6.88 -28.62
C PRO A 535 -1.34 5.99 -27.58
N MET A 536 -0.57 5.02 -28.07
CA MET A 536 0.38 4.27 -27.23
C MET A 536 1.45 5.22 -26.69
N ARG A 537 1.59 5.25 -25.37
CA ARG A 537 2.61 6.04 -24.66
C ARG A 537 3.49 5.12 -23.84
N VAL A 538 4.76 5.51 -23.71
CA VAL A 538 5.69 4.88 -22.77
C VAL A 538 5.23 5.18 -21.35
N ARG A 539 5.02 4.14 -20.56
CA ARG A 539 4.69 4.22 -19.13
C ARG A 539 5.90 3.88 -18.27
N GLY A 540 6.83 3.09 -18.79
CA GLY A 540 8.13 2.89 -18.20
C GLY A 540 9.07 2.14 -19.14
N THR A 541 10.34 2.05 -18.78
CA THR A 541 11.35 1.27 -19.48
C THR A 541 12.06 0.33 -18.53
N VAL A 542 12.54 -0.80 -19.05
CA VAL A 542 13.32 -1.81 -18.33
C VAL A 542 14.62 -2.07 -19.07
N GLY A 543 15.76 -1.84 -18.42
CA GLY A 543 17.08 -2.09 -18.97
C GLY A 543 17.41 -3.58 -19.10
N LEU A 544 17.83 -4.01 -20.28
CA LEU A 544 18.30 -5.38 -20.51
C LEU A 544 19.64 -5.59 -19.81
N GLY A 545 19.77 -6.69 -19.07
CA GLY A 545 20.99 -7.05 -18.34
C GLY A 545 21.25 -6.27 -17.04
N THR A 546 20.71 -5.07 -16.90
CA THR A 546 20.78 -4.29 -15.64
C THR A 546 19.53 -4.45 -14.79
N GLY A 547 18.37 -4.69 -15.41
CA GLY A 547 17.07 -4.73 -14.75
C GLY A 547 16.61 -3.36 -14.22
N GLU A 548 17.28 -2.26 -14.59
CA GLU A 548 16.91 -0.91 -14.16
C GLU A 548 15.52 -0.56 -14.70
N VAL A 549 14.60 -0.16 -13.82
CA VAL A 549 13.24 0.25 -14.18
C VAL A 549 13.10 1.76 -14.05
N ARG A 550 12.64 2.42 -15.10
CA ARG A 550 12.34 3.87 -15.10
C ARG A 550 10.87 4.09 -15.46
N TRP A 551 10.11 4.75 -14.58
CA TRP A 551 8.71 5.08 -14.85
C TRP A 551 8.59 6.45 -15.51
N ALA A 552 7.67 6.58 -16.47
CA ALA A 552 7.39 7.86 -17.12
C ALA A 552 6.45 8.70 -16.25
N GLU A 553 6.70 10.01 -16.18
CA GLU A 553 5.86 10.96 -15.46
C GLU A 553 4.59 11.30 -16.24
N GLU A 554 3.44 11.28 -15.56
CA GLU A 554 2.18 11.75 -16.12
C GLU A 554 2.08 13.27 -15.96
N ARG A 555 2.29 14.03 -17.04
CA ARG A 555 2.17 15.50 -16.97
C ARG A 555 0.71 15.89 -16.68
N ALA A 556 0.52 16.74 -15.68
CA ALA A 556 -0.77 17.38 -15.41
C ALA A 556 -1.22 18.19 -16.64
N SER A 557 -2.53 18.19 -16.92
CA SER A 557 -3.11 19.14 -17.87
C SER A 557 -2.96 20.55 -17.30
N GLU A 558 -2.34 21.46 -18.04
CA GLU A 558 -2.29 22.88 -17.72
C GLU A 558 -3.69 23.50 -17.84
N GLU A 559 -4.56 23.27 -16.85
CA GLU A 559 -5.76 24.10 -16.68
C GLU A 559 -5.35 25.41 -16.02
N VAL A 560 -5.16 26.41 -16.88
CA VAL A 560 -4.99 27.82 -16.50
C VAL A 560 -6.31 28.29 -15.88
N ALA A 561 -6.33 28.45 -14.56
CA ALA A 561 -7.47 29.06 -13.88
C ALA A 561 -7.42 30.59 -14.04
N GLU A 562 -8.47 31.15 -14.64
CA GLU A 562 -8.67 32.60 -14.78
C GLU A 562 -8.77 33.28 -13.40
N VAL A 563 -8.08 34.41 -13.28
CA VAL A 563 -8.06 35.29 -12.11
C VAL A 563 -9.25 36.25 -12.21
N GLY A 564 -10.21 36.20 -11.26
CA GLY A 564 -11.28 37.21 -11.21
C GLY A 564 -12.54 36.94 -10.38
N GLY A 565 -12.63 35.87 -9.58
CA GLY A 565 -13.91 35.42 -8.99
C GLY A 565 -14.39 36.14 -7.71
N ASP A 566 -13.52 36.77 -6.93
CA ASP A 566 -13.89 37.25 -5.58
C ASP A 566 -14.80 38.49 -5.62
N GLU A 567 -14.52 39.45 -6.50
CA GLU A 567 -15.37 40.64 -6.68
C GLU A 567 -16.77 40.29 -7.20
N VAL A 568 -16.86 39.26 -8.04
CA VAL A 568 -18.13 38.72 -8.57
C VAL A 568 -18.93 38.07 -7.44
N ALA A 569 -18.29 37.22 -6.63
CA ALA A 569 -18.92 36.56 -5.50
C ALA A 569 -19.46 37.58 -4.48
N ASP A 570 -18.69 38.61 -4.14
CA ASP A 570 -19.11 39.67 -3.21
C ASP A 570 -20.31 40.47 -3.74
N ARG A 571 -20.34 40.75 -5.04
CA ARG A 571 -21.47 41.41 -5.70
C ARG A 571 -22.72 40.54 -5.65
N ILE A 572 -22.60 39.25 -5.97
CA ILE A 572 -23.72 38.30 -5.94
C ILE A 572 -24.23 38.13 -4.51
N ALA A 573 -23.36 38.00 -3.51
CA ALA A 573 -23.75 37.90 -2.11
C ALA A 573 -24.57 39.13 -1.66
N ARG A 574 -24.13 40.34 -2.01
CA ARG A 574 -24.90 41.58 -1.74
C ARG A 574 -26.27 41.58 -2.43
N LEU A 575 -26.31 41.20 -3.71
CA LEU A 575 -27.55 41.12 -4.48
C LEU A 575 -28.56 40.15 -3.83
N LEU A 576 -28.11 38.99 -3.36
CA LEU A 576 -28.97 37.99 -2.72
C LEU A 576 -29.43 38.42 -1.32
N THR A 577 -28.59 39.16 -0.58
CA THR A 577 -29.01 39.82 0.66
C THR A 577 -30.10 40.86 0.42
N GLU A 578 -29.95 41.70 -0.62
CA GLU A 578 -30.97 42.69 -1.00
C GLU A 578 -32.28 42.04 -1.46
N ALA A 579 -32.21 40.86 -2.08
CA ALA A 579 -33.39 40.10 -2.48
C ALA A 579 -34.16 39.48 -1.30
N LEU A 580 -33.54 39.37 -0.13
CA LEU A 580 -34.09 38.76 1.07
C LEU A 580 -34.04 39.74 2.27
N PRO A 581 -34.69 40.91 2.18
CA PRO A 581 -34.50 42.02 3.12
C PRO A 581 -35.05 41.73 4.53
N ASP A 582 -35.95 40.76 4.66
CA ASP A 582 -36.59 40.40 5.93
C ASP A 582 -35.74 39.41 6.76
N GLY A 583 -34.60 38.97 6.25
CA GLY A 583 -33.74 37.98 6.92
C GLY A 583 -32.26 38.35 6.86
N VAL A 584 -31.41 37.38 7.23
CA VAL A 584 -29.95 37.53 7.26
C VAL A 584 -29.32 36.48 6.38
N VAL A 585 -28.51 36.91 5.41
CA VAL A 585 -27.77 36.04 4.50
C VAL A 585 -26.29 36.03 4.89
N HIS A 586 -25.75 34.84 5.16
CA HIS A 586 -24.36 34.65 5.51
C HIS A 586 -23.60 33.96 4.38
N VAL A 587 -22.47 34.53 3.97
CA VAL A 587 -21.44 33.81 3.21
C VAL A 587 -20.80 32.79 4.14
N VAL A 588 -20.67 31.54 3.69
CA VAL A 588 -20.09 30.43 4.46
C VAL A 588 -18.97 29.73 3.68
N GLY A 589 -18.43 28.64 4.25
CA GLY A 589 -17.47 27.78 3.57
C GLY A 589 -16.14 28.47 3.24
N SER A 590 -15.53 28.09 2.12
CA SER A 590 -14.17 28.51 1.78
C SER A 590 -14.02 30.01 1.51
N ARG A 591 -15.09 30.66 1.04
CA ARG A 591 -15.11 32.12 0.84
C ARG A 591 -15.13 32.88 2.15
N ARG A 592 -15.94 32.42 3.13
CA ARG A 592 -15.93 32.97 4.49
C ARG A 592 -14.55 32.84 5.16
N MET A 593 -13.86 31.73 4.94
CA MET A 593 -12.51 31.49 5.47
C MET A 593 -11.38 32.13 4.63
N GLY A 594 -11.68 32.84 3.53
CA GLY A 594 -10.68 33.44 2.64
C GLY A 594 -9.86 32.44 1.79
N CYS A 595 -10.05 31.14 1.97
CA CYS A 595 -9.28 30.06 1.31
C CYS A 595 -9.99 29.45 0.08
N ALA A 596 -10.91 30.19 -0.55
CA ALA A 596 -11.53 29.80 -1.81
C ALA A 596 -10.49 29.73 -2.94
N LEU A 597 -10.64 28.74 -3.83
CA LEU A 597 -9.86 28.66 -5.07
C LEU A 597 -10.55 29.48 -6.17
N PRO A 598 -9.81 29.89 -7.22
CA PRO A 598 -10.44 30.48 -8.41
C PRO A 598 -11.53 29.56 -8.96
N GLY A 599 -12.70 30.14 -9.27
CA GLY A 599 -13.87 29.42 -9.76
C GLY A 599 -14.64 28.59 -8.71
N ALA A 600 -14.27 28.65 -7.42
CA ALA A 600 -15.04 27.98 -6.36
C ALA A 600 -16.44 28.61 -6.20
N ASP A 601 -17.45 27.75 -6.01
CA ASP A 601 -18.85 28.07 -5.78
C ASP A 601 -19.03 29.10 -4.64
N LEU A 602 -20.17 29.79 -4.65
CA LEU A 602 -20.59 30.69 -3.58
C LEU A 602 -21.62 30.00 -2.68
N ASP A 603 -21.16 29.56 -1.51
CA ASP A 603 -22.00 28.94 -0.49
C ASP A 603 -22.64 30.01 0.43
N LEU A 604 -23.97 29.98 0.55
CA LEU A 604 -24.75 30.91 1.36
C LEU A 604 -25.73 30.17 2.28
N VAL A 605 -25.97 30.74 3.46
CA VAL A 605 -27.06 30.34 4.37
C VAL A 605 -27.92 31.56 4.69
N ALA A 606 -29.21 31.50 4.35
CA ALA A 606 -30.18 32.52 4.69
C ALA A 606 -31.05 32.10 5.89
N ALA A 607 -31.03 32.89 6.95
CA ALA A 607 -31.99 32.83 8.05
C ALA A 607 -33.16 33.77 7.73
N LEU A 608 -34.36 33.24 7.56
CA LEU A 608 -35.56 33.99 7.18
C LEU A 608 -36.67 33.82 8.25
N PRO A 609 -37.43 34.88 8.56
CA PRO A 609 -38.44 34.85 9.62
C PRO A 609 -39.68 34.05 9.23
N GLY A 610 -40.40 33.56 10.23
CA GLY A 610 -41.68 32.88 10.05
C GLY A 610 -41.54 31.49 9.41
N THR A 611 -42.55 31.10 8.64
CA THR A 611 -42.51 29.93 7.76
C THR A 611 -42.05 30.36 6.38
N VAL A 612 -41.23 29.54 5.73
CA VAL A 612 -40.59 29.90 4.46
C VAL A 612 -40.98 28.88 3.39
N GLU A 613 -41.63 29.36 2.34
CA GLU A 613 -41.91 28.58 1.14
C GLU A 613 -40.82 28.82 0.10
N LEU A 614 -40.18 27.74 -0.39
CA LEU A 614 -39.08 27.85 -1.36
C LEU A 614 -39.51 28.51 -2.68
N ASP A 615 -40.73 28.28 -3.13
CA ASP A 615 -41.28 28.92 -4.34
C ASP A 615 -41.27 30.46 -4.21
N ALA A 616 -41.56 30.98 -3.01
CA ALA A 616 -41.52 32.41 -2.75
C ALA A 616 -40.08 32.94 -2.77
N VAL A 617 -39.12 32.17 -2.25
CA VAL A 617 -37.68 32.49 -2.33
C VAL A 617 -37.23 32.49 -3.80
N GLN A 618 -37.55 31.46 -4.57
CA GLN A 618 -37.23 31.38 -6.00
C GLN A 618 -37.80 32.56 -6.79
N ALA A 619 -39.06 32.95 -6.52
CA ALA A 619 -39.68 34.09 -7.17
C ALA A 619 -38.96 35.42 -6.84
N LYS A 620 -38.57 35.63 -5.58
CA LYS A 620 -37.78 36.80 -5.16
C LYS A 620 -36.42 36.82 -5.86
N LEU A 621 -35.71 35.69 -5.88
CA LEU A 621 -34.40 35.58 -6.54
C LEU A 621 -34.48 35.79 -8.05
N THR A 622 -35.46 35.19 -8.72
CA THR A 622 -35.71 35.37 -10.16
C THR A 622 -35.94 36.86 -10.47
N THR A 623 -36.80 37.51 -9.69
CA THR A 623 -37.17 38.91 -9.91
C THR A 623 -35.96 39.84 -9.76
N MET A 624 -35.14 39.62 -8.73
CA MET A 624 -34.00 40.48 -8.42
C MET A 624 -32.78 40.24 -9.29
N THR A 625 -32.52 38.99 -9.67
CA THR A 625 -31.33 38.63 -10.44
C THR A 625 -31.55 38.65 -11.96
N GLY A 626 -32.81 38.64 -12.41
CA GLY A 626 -33.15 38.55 -13.83
C GLY A 626 -32.93 37.16 -14.45
N VAL A 627 -32.47 36.19 -13.65
CA VAL A 627 -32.34 34.78 -14.04
C VAL A 627 -33.71 34.18 -14.29
N ALA A 628 -33.85 33.33 -15.32
CA ALA A 628 -35.13 32.72 -15.63
C ALA A 628 -35.59 31.81 -14.48
N VAL A 629 -36.90 31.73 -14.24
CA VAL A 629 -37.48 30.90 -13.15
C VAL A 629 -36.99 29.44 -13.21
N GLY A 630 -36.71 28.91 -14.41
CA GLY A 630 -36.21 27.53 -14.58
C GLY A 630 -34.71 27.33 -14.33
N GLU A 631 -33.96 28.41 -14.10
CA GLU A 631 -32.51 28.39 -13.81
C GLU A 631 -32.22 28.49 -12.31
N VAL A 632 -33.19 28.93 -11.50
CA VAL A 632 -33.16 28.77 -10.04
C VAL A 632 -33.80 27.44 -9.69
N ARG A 633 -33.01 26.49 -9.19
CA ARG A 633 -33.44 25.10 -8.98
C ARG A 633 -33.47 24.76 -7.49
N GLU A 634 -34.55 24.13 -7.04
CA GLU A 634 -34.61 23.53 -5.71
C GLU A 634 -33.62 22.36 -5.59
N VAL A 635 -32.93 22.28 -4.44
CA VAL A 635 -32.05 21.16 -4.10
C VAL A 635 -32.90 20.02 -3.50
N ILE A 636 -33.23 19.03 -4.33
CA ILE A 636 -34.07 17.89 -3.93
C ILE A 636 -33.26 16.89 -3.09
N GLY A 637 -33.78 16.53 -1.90
CA GLY A 637 -33.21 15.49 -1.04
C GLY A 637 -32.10 15.96 -0.09
N ALA A 638 -31.87 17.26 0.03
CA ALA A 638 -31.01 17.84 1.07
C ALA A 638 -31.69 17.78 2.45
N ARG A 639 -30.87 17.72 3.52
CA ARG A 639 -31.37 17.79 4.91
C ARG A 639 -31.97 19.17 5.24
N VAL A 640 -31.52 20.21 4.53
CA VAL A 640 -31.99 21.59 4.70
C VAL A 640 -32.50 22.08 3.35
N PRO A 641 -33.70 22.70 3.29
CA PRO A 641 -34.22 23.31 2.08
C PRO A 641 -33.24 24.31 1.47
N GLY A 642 -33.18 24.39 0.14
CA GLY A 642 -32.27 25.31 -0.52
C GLY A 642 -32.47 25.38 -2.02
N VAL A 643 -31.78 26.34 -2.65
CA VAL A 643 -31.80 26.59 -4.08
C VAL A 643 -30.39 26.71 -4.63
N ARG A 644 -30.19 26.24 -5.86
CA ARG A 644 -28.97 26.40 -6.65
C ARG A 644 -29.27 27.22 -7.90
N LEU A 645 -28.38 28.14 -8.24
CA LEU A 645 -28.47 28.99 -9.43
C LEU A 645 -27.06 29.33 -9.93
N ARG A 646 -26.97 29.76 -11.19
CA ARG A 646 -25.72 30.24 -11.78
C ARG A 646 -25.85 31.72 -12.15
N LEU A 647 -24.96 32.56 -11.62
CA LEU A 647 -24.97 34.01 -11.80
C LEU A 647 -23.58 34.49 -12.22
N ASP A 648 -23.49 35.27 -13.29
CA ASP A 648 -22.23 35.82 -13.81
C ASP A 648 -21.11 34.76 -13.94
N GLY A 649 -21.49 33.54 -14.35
CA GLY A 649 -20.56 32.42 -14.53
C GLY A 649 -20.23 31.64 -13.26
N LEU A 650 -20.66 32.10 -12.07
CA LEU A 650 -20.45 31.49 -10.76
C LEU A 650 -21.64 30.63 -10.32
N ASP A 651 -21.38 29.41 -9.86
CA ASP A 651 -22.40 28.58 -9.21
C ASP A 651 -22.63 29.05 -7.78
N VAL A 652 -23.91 29.16 -7.39
CA VAL A 652 -24.35 29.65 -6.09
C VAL A 652 -25.26 28.61 -5.43
N ASP A 653 -24.92 28.20 -4.22
CA ASP A 653 -25.69 27.29 -3.39
C ASP A 653 -26.24 28.05 -2.18
N LEU A 654 -27.57 28.18 -2.08
CA LEU A 654 -28.25 28.90 -0.99
C LEU A 654 -29.09 27.93 -0.15
N ALA A 655 -28.66 27.65 1.08
CA ALA A 655 -29.47 26.97 2.08
C ALA A 655 -30.40 27.97 2.77
N VAL A 656 -31.63 27.55 3.05
CA VAL A 656 -32.68 28.40 3.63
C VAL A 656 -33.16 27.81 4.95
N VAL A 657 -33.05 28.62 6.02
CA VAL A 657 -33.46 28.26 7.38
C VAL A 657 -34.59 29.18 7.82
N ALA A 658 -35.75 28.59 8.11
CA ALA A 658 -36.87 29.29 8.71
C ALA A 658 -36.65 29.45 10.22
N THR A 659 -36.67 30.68 10.72
CA THR A 659 -36.39 30.99 12.13
C THR A 659 -37.66 31.04 12.99
N GLY A 660 -38.84 30.96 12.38
CA GLY A 660 -40.11 31.06 13.08
C GLY A 660 -40.27 32.42 13.74
N VAL A 661 -40.42 32.45 15.06
CA VAL A 661 -40.53 33.69 15.84
C VAL A 661 -39.18 34.27 16.27
N MET A 662 -38.08 33.53 16.06
CA MET A 662 -36.74 33.99 16.41
C MET A 662 -36.28 35.07 15.41
N ASP A 663 -35.68 36.14 15.92
CA ASP A 663 -35.01 37.13 15.10
C ASP A 663 -33.91 36.44 14.25
N PRO A 664 -33.95 36.56 12.91
CA PRO A 664 -32.91 36.02 12.04
C PRO A 664 -31.48 36.38 12.43
N ALA A 665 -31.24 37.54 13.06
CA ALA A 665 -29.92 37.93 13.54
C ALA A 665 -29.40 37.06 14.71
N GLU A 666 -30.29 36.46 15.50
CA GLU A 666 -29.94 35.56 16.61
C GLU A 666 -29.76 34.11 16.16
N ALA A 667 -30.15 33.78 14.92
CA ALA A 667 -30.29 32.41 14.44
C ALA A 667 -28.99 31.60 14.58
N VAL A 668 -27.83 32.17 14.25
CA VAL A 668 -26.55 31.47 14.37
C VAL A 668 -26.22 31.17 15.84
N ALA A 669 -26.39 32.13 16.74
CA ALA A 669 -26.05 31.99 18.16
C ALA A 669 -26.99 31.01 18.88
N ARG A 670 -28.27 31.00 18.51
CA ARG A 670 -29.33 30.18 19.12
C ARG A 670 -29.76 29.00 18.25
N ARG A 671 -28.92 28.60 17.29
CA ARG A 671 -29.23 27.59 16.26
C ARG A 671 -29.75 26.25 16.79
N ALA A 672 -29.32 25.86 18.00
CA ALA A 672 -29.78 24.63 18.66
C ALA A 672 -31.30 24.62 18.95
N GLU A 673 -31.93 25.79 19.06
CA GLU A 673 -33.37 25.93 19.31
C GLU A 673 -34.22 25.78 18.02
N LEU A 674 -33.59 25.83 16.84
CA LEU A 674 -34.27 25.79 15.53
C LEU A 674 -34.41 24.36 14.96
N GLY A 675 -34.00 23.35 15.72
CA GLY A 675 -33.99 21.95 15.31
C GLY A 675 -32.68 21.52 14.62
N GLU A 676 -32.46 20.21 14.54
CA GLU A 676 -31.18 19.62 14.13
C GLU A 676 -30.74 20.05 12.73
N ALA A 677 -31.64 20.02 11.75
CA ALA A 677 -31.33 20.40 10.37
C ALA A 677 -30.89 21.87 10.25
N ALA A 678 -31.64 22.79 10.90
CA ALA A 678 -31.29 24.21 10.95
C ALA A 678 -29.98 24.46 11.69
N ALA A 679 -29.76 23.76 12.82
CA ALA A 679 -28.52 23.83 13.59
C ALA A 679 -27.30 23.42 12.75
N ILE A 680 -27.42 22.36 11.94
CA ILE A 680 -26.37 21.91 11.03
C ILE A 680 -26.09 22.94 9.94
N ALA A 681 -27.10 23.48 9.25
CA ALA A 681 -26.87 24.50 8.22
C ALA A 681 -26.22 25.76 8.79
N LEU A 682 -26.74 26.30 9.90
CA LEU A 682 -26.21 27.50 10.53
C LEU A 682 -24.82 27.27 11.14
N SER A 683 -24.46 26.03 11.50
CA SER A 683 -23.10 25.73 11.98
C SER A 683 -22.02 26.01 10.94
N ALA A 684 -22.33 26.07 9.64
CA ALA A 684 -21.35 26.46 8.62
C ALA A 684 -20.78 27.88 8.83
N VAL A 685 -21.55 28.77 9.47
CA VAL A 685 -21.10 30.11 9.87
C VAL A 685 -20.12 30.02 11.03
N SER A 686 -20.52 29.33 12.11
CA SER A 686 -19.70 29.20 13.33
C SER A 686 -18.49 28.30 13.16
N ASP A 687 -18.54 27.32 12.25
CA ASP A 687 -17.43 26.43 11.94
C ASP A 687 -16.28 27.21 11.28
N ALA A 688 -16.61 28.04 10.29
CA ALA A 688 -15.64 28.92 9.64
C ALA A 688 -15.07 29.97 10.60
N GLU A 689 -15.90 30.54 11.50
CA GLU A 689 -15.43 31.45 12.55
C GLU A 689 -14.50 30.74 13.55
N ALA A 690 -14.81 29.50 13.93
CA ALA A 690 -13.96 28.71 14.81
C ALA A 690 -12.61 28.38 14.16
N VAL A 691 -12.59 28.05 12.86
CA VAL A 691 -11.33 27.90 12.10
C VAL A 691 -10.51 29.18 12.13
N LEU A 692 -11.10 30.32 11.79
CA LEU A 692 -10.40 31.62 11.78
C LEU A 692 -9.91 32.02 13.18
N THR A 693 -10.72 31.76 14.21
CA THR A 693 -10.33 32.01 15.61
C THR A 693 -9.16 31.13 16.03
N SER A 694 -9.11 29.88 15.58
CA SER A 694 -8.04 28.94 15.93
C SER A 694 -6.65 29.34 15.40
N VAL A 695 -6.61 30.11 14.30
CA VAL A 695 -5.34 30.58 13.68
C VAL A 695 -4.92 31.97 14.15
N GLY A 696 -5.86 32.78 14.65
CA GLY A 696 -5.59 34.11 15.22
C GLY A 696 -4.86 35.04 14.24
N ALA A 697 -3.71 35.60 14.64
CA ALA A 697 -2.91 36.51 13.82
C ALA A 697 -2.22 35.84 12.60
N HIS A 698 -2.27 34.51 12.49
CA HIS A 698 -1.64 33.73 11.42
C HIS A 698 -2.55 33.50 10.21
N ASP A 699 -3.64 34.27 10.08
CA ASP A 699 -4.64 34.14 9.02
C ASP A 699 -4.05 34.14 7.59
N PRO A 700 -3.09 35.02 7.20
CA PRO A 700 -2.49 34.95 5.86
C PRO A 700 -1.71 33.66 5.59
N ALA A 701 -1.08 33.10 6.63
CA ALA A 701 -0.32 31.85 6.53
C ALA A 701 -1.25 30.65 6.37
N PHE A 702 -2.33 30.61 7.16
CA PHE A 702 -3.41 29.66 7.02
C PHE A 702 -4.04 29.71 5.62
N VAL A 703 -4.44 30.89 5.14
CA VAL A 703 -5.10 31.05 3.84
C VAL A 703 -4.22 30.54 2.71
N ARG A 704 -2.90 30.84 2.75
CA ARG A 704 -1.94 30.33 1.77
C ARG A 704 -1.85 28.81 1.81
N LEU A 705 -1.62 28.23 2.99
CA LEU A 705 -1.50 26.77 3.16
C LEU A 705 -2.78 26.06 2.70
N ALA A 706 -3.94 26.50 3.18
CA ALA A 706 -5.23 25.90 2.85
C ALA A 706 -5.50 25.93 1.33
N ARG A 707 -5.15 27.02 0.64
CA ARG A 707 -5.26 27.08 -0.83
C ARG A 707 -4.33 26.05 -1.50
N GLN A 708 -3.06 25.97 -1.09
CA GLN A 708 -2.12 25.01 -1.67
C GLN A 708 -2.54 23.56 -1.45
N VAL A 709 -2.98 23.23 -0.22
CA VAL A 709 -3.49 21.90 0.13
C VAL A 709 -4.73 21.55 -0.69
N LYS A 710 -5.66 22.49 -0.89
CA LYS A 710 -6.86 22.24 -1.70
C LYS A 710 -6.55 22.07 -3.18
N VAL A 711 -5.59 22.83 -3.72
CA VAL A 711 -5.09 22.63 -5.09
C VAL A 711 -4.51 21.22 -5.24
N TRP A 712 -3.66 20.81 -4.29
CA TRP A 712 -3.10 19.46 -4.26
C TRP A 712 -4.19 18.38 -4.14
N ALA A 713 -5.08 18.49 -3.16
CA ALA A 713 -6.16 17.51 -2.94
C ALA A 713 -7.09 17.41 -4.16
N LYS A 714 -7.39 18.52 -4.83
CA LYS A 714 -8.16 18.53 -6.09
C LYS A 714 -7.42 17.81 -7.20
N ALA A 715 -6.13 18.11 -7.41
CA ALA A 715 -5.30 17.46 -8.42
C ALA A 715 -5.15 15.94 -8.19
N ARG A 716 -5.15 15.51 -6.92
CA ARG A 716 -5.09 14.10 -6.54
C ARG A 716 -6.47 13.40 -6.49
N GLY A 717 -7.56 14.12 -6.72
CA GLY A 717 -8.93 13.57 -6.69
C GLY A 717 -9.49 13.29 -5.28
N LEU A 718 -8.90 13.88 -4.24
CA LEU A 718 -9.23 13.63 -2.83
C LEU A 718 -10.28 14.62 -2.27
N ASP A 719 -10.50 15.75 -2.94
CA ASP A 719 -11.38 16.84 -2.48
C ASP A 719 -12.82 16.68 -3.02
N SER A 720 -13.56 15.67 -2.51
CA SER A 720 -14.97 15.50 -2.86
C SER A 720 -15.74 14.55 -1.94
N ALA A 721 -16.54 15.10 -1.03
CA ALA A 721 -17.35 14.29 -0.11
C ALA A 721 -18.38 13.36 -0.80
N PRO A 722 -19.11 13.77 -1.86
CA PRO A 722 -20.03 12.84 -2.55
C PRO A 722 -19.31 11.63 -3.16
N PHE A 723 -18.03 11.77 -3.50
CA PHE A 723 -17.19 10.74 -4.11
C PHE A 723 -16.28 10.04 -3.07
N GLY A 724 -16.59 10.16 -1.79
CA GLY A 724 -15.92 9.46 -0.69
C GLY A 724 -14.67 10.18 -0.15
N GLY A 725 -14.20 11.24 -0.80
CA GLY A 725 -13.05 12.04 -0.36
C GLY A 725 -13.35 12.97 0.82
N LEU A 726 -12.37 13.77 1.22
CA LEU A 726 -12.50 14.76 2.30
C LEU A 726 -13.21 16.02 1.78
N PRO A 727 -14.10 16.67 2.56
CA PRO A 727 -14.67 17.95 2.19
C PRO A 727 -13.63 19.08 2.39
N GLY A 728 -13.83 20.20 1.70
CA GLY A 728 -12.98 21.39 1.85
C GLY A 728 -12.89 21.91 3.30
N LEU A 729 -13.90 21.69 4.15
CA LEU A 729 -13.84 22.01 5.57
C LEU A 729 -12.78 21.17 6.29
N ALA A 730 -12.71 19.85 6.03
CA ALA A 730 -11.72 18.98 6.64
C ALA A 730 -10.30 19.45 6.28
N TRP A 731 -10.03 19.71 5.00
CA TRP A 731 -8.74 20.25 4.56
C TRP A 731 -8.40 21.60 5.22
N SER A 732 -9.41 22.43 5.46
CA SER A 732 -9.24 23.71 6.15
C SER A 732 -8.92 23.53 7.63
N VAL A 733 -9.57 22.60 8.33
CA VAL A 733 -9.27 22.25 9.73
C VAL A 733 -7.85 21.71 9.88
N LEU A 734 -7.45 20.79 8.99
CA LEU A 734 -6.08 20.24 8.97
C LEU A 734 -5.04 21.36 8.74
N SER A 735 -5.30 22.25 7.78
CA SER A 735 -4.42 23.39 7.47
C SER A 735 -4.35 24.40 8.62
N ALA A 736 -5.47 24.71 9.26
CA ALA A 736 -5.54 25.63 10.39
C ALA A 736 -4.76 25.09 11.60
N ARG A 737 -4.90 23.80 11.90
CA ARG A 737 -4.13 23.16 12.97
C ARG A 737 -2.63 23.18 12.69
N THR A 738 -2.19 22.90 11.46
CA THR A 738 -0.78 23.03 11.08
C THR A 738 -0.29 24.46 11.22
N ALA A 739 -1.04 25.45 10.71
CA ALA A 739 -0.65 26.87 10.80
C ALA A 739 -0.54 27.34 12.26
N ALA A 740 -1.44 26.90 13.14
CA ALA A 740 -1.39 27.20 14.57
C ALA A 740 -0.22 26.52 15.30
N GLN A 741 0.08 25.26 14.97
CA GLN A 741 1.17 24.49 15.59
C GLN A 741 2.57 24.87 15.06
N SER A 742 2.63 25.49 13.88
CA SER A 742 3.87 25.93 13.22
C SER A 742 3.94 27.45 13.08
N ALA A 743 3.35 28.17 14.05
CA ALA A 743 3.27 29.64 14.06
C ALA A 743 4.64 30.35 13.93
N ASP A 744 5.72 29.69 14.38
CA ASP A 744 7.08 30.22 14.32
C ASP A 744 7.72 30.14 12.92
N LEU A 745 7.10 29.41 11.97
CA LEU A 745 7.62 29.24 10.62
C LEU A 745 7.12 30.33 9.66
N PRO A 746 7.92 30.68 8.63
CA PRO A 746 7.45 31.52 7.55
C PRO A 746 6.21 30.92 6.86
N PRO A 747 5.23 31.74 6.45
CA PRO A 747 4.06 31.27 5.68
C PRO A 747 4.40 30.45 4.43
N THR A 748 5.60 30.64 3.88
CA THR A 748 6.11 29.92 2.71
C THR A 748 6.38 28.45 2.98
N ASP A 749 6.67 28.10 4.23
CA ASP A 749 7.34 26.85 4.61
C ASP A 749 6.39 25.86 5.30
N LEU A 750 5.10 26.19 5.40
CA LEU A 750 4.09 25.39 6.09
C LEU A 750 3.66 24.10 5.37
N LEU A 751 4.02 23.91 4.09
CA LEU A 751 3.68 22.69 3.35
C LEU A 751 4.39 21.45 3.89
N ARG A 752 5.70 21.56 4.21
CA ARG A 752 6.48 20.45 4.78
C ARG A 752 5.90 19.94 6.10
N PRO A 753 5.66 20.79 7.13
CA PRO A 753 5.04 20.32 8.37
C PRO A 753 3.60 19.83 8.15
N PHE A 754 2.84 20.41 7.21
CA PHE A 754 1.51 19.87 6.87
C PHE A 754 1.60 18.41 6.42
N PHE A 755 2.36 18.12 5.37
CA PHE A 755 2.45 16.76 4.84
C PHE A 755 3.13 15.81 5.82
N ALA A 756 4.18 16.25 6.54
CA ALA A 756 4.84 15.44 7.55
C ALA A 756 3.89 15.03 8.69
N THR A 757 3.12 16.00 9.24
CA THR A 757 2.18 15.73 10.33
C THR A 757 1.08 14.78 9.89
N TRP A 758 0.45 15.05 8.75
CA TRP A 758 -0.74 14.32 8.33
C TRP A 758 -0.41 12.96 7.66
N ALA A 759 0.77 12.80 7.05
CA ALA A 759 1.24 11.50 6.58
C ALA A 759 1.54 10.54 7.73
N ALA A 760 2.03 11.07 8.87
CA ALA A 760 2.35 10.29 10.06
C ALA A 760 1.17 10.19 11.06
N TRP A 761 0.02 10.79 10.76
CA TRP A 761 -1.12 10.82 11.68
C TRP A 761 -1.73 9.43 11.85
N ASP A 762 -1.97 9.03 13.10
CA ASP A 762 -2.75 7.83 13.39
C ASP A 762 -4.23 8.11 13.18
N TRP A 763 -4.77 7.73 12.02
CA TRP A 763 -6.17 7.99 11.68
C TRP A 763 -7.21 7.25 12.55
N ARG A 764 -6.77 6.38 13.47
CA ARG A 764 -7.64 5.87 14.55
C ARG A 764 -8.01 6.97 15.56
N GLU A 765 -7.16 7.99 15.67
CA GLU A 765 -7.40 9.16 16.50
C GLU A 765 -8.15 10.23 15.69
N PRO A 766 -9.33 10.70 16.14
CA PRO A 766 -10.06 11.75 15.46
C PRO A 766 -9.31 13.09 15.55
N VAL A 767 -9.44 13.90 14.50
CA VAL A 767 -8.98 15.28 14.51
C VAL A 767 -10.10 16.16 15.06
N GLY A 768 -9.96 16.56 16.32
CA GLY A 768 -10.96 17.33 17.08
C GLY A 768 -11.69 16.45 18.10
N GLU A 769 -12.52 17.08 18.94
CA GLU A 769 -13.27 16.38 19.99
C GLU A 769 -14.58 15.83 19.41
N LEU A 770 -14.72 14.50 19.32
CA LEU A 770 -15.92 13.84 18.80
C LEU A 770 -16.45 12.82 19.79
N ASP A 771 -17.76 12.84 20.02
CA ASP A 771 -18.45 11.79 20.77
C ASP A 771 -18.79 10.60 19.86
N GLY A 772 -18.41 9.39 20.26
CA GLY A 772 -18.74 8.14 19.57
C GLY A 772 -17.54 7.39 18.97
N VAL A 773 -17.81 6.35 18.19
CA VAL A 773 -16.77 5.54 17.53
C VAL A 773 -16.34 6.24 16.24
N PRO A 774 -15.06 6.63 16.09
CA PRO A 774 -14.58 7.28 14.88
C PRO A 774 -14.64 6.33 13.68
N GLY A 775 -14.89 6.90 12.50
CA GLY A 775 -14.75 6.20 11.22
C GLY A 775 -13.28 5.97 10.85
N PRO A 776 -13.00 5.37 9.68
CA PRO A 776 -11.63 5.05 9.24
C PRO A 776 -10.68 6.26 9.21
N LEU A 777 -11.21 7.44 8.91
CA LEU A 777 -10.55 8.74 8.99
C LEU A 777 -11.58 9.75 9.48
N THR A 778 -11.31 10.40 10.60
CA THR A 778 -12.29 11.27 11.26
C THR A 778 -11.74 12.68 11.46
N VAL A 779 -12.40 13.66 10.85
CA VAL A 779 -12.19 15.09 11.14
C VAL A 779 -13.50 15.67 11.66
N ALA A 780 -13.48 16.17 12.88
CA ALA A 780 -14.65 16.76 13.53
C ALA A 780 -14.88 18.21 13.07
N THR A 781 -16.14 18.65 13.04
CA THR A 781 -16.48 20.06 12.87
C THR A 781 -16.03 20.85 14.10
N PRO A 782 -15.51 22.07 13.93
CA PRO A 782 -14.88 22.80 15.02
C PRO A 782 -15.88 23.50 15.96
N SER A 783 -17.17 23.56 15.62
CA SER A 783 -18.21 24.15 16.47
C SER A 783 -19.39 23.21 16.72
N ALA A 784 -20.12 23.44 17.82
CA ALA A 784 -21.30 22.65 18.17
C ALA A 784 -22.46 22.83 17.17
N PRO A 785 -23.30 21.82 16.89
CA PRO A 785 -23.13 20.42 17.32
C PRO A 785 -21.94 19.79 16.59
N VAL A 786 -21.00 19.25 17.36
CA VAL A 786 -19.78 18.65 16.82
C VAL A 786 -20.13 17.31 16.19
N ARG A 787 -19.68 17.12 14.94
CA ARG A 787 -19.94 15.94 14.13
C ARG A 787 -18.71 15.63 13.30
N SER A 788 -18.60 14.39 12.84
CA SER A 788 -17.62 14.07 11.81
C SER A 788 -18.05 14.70 10.48
N CYS A 789 -17.11 15.36 9.80
CA CYS A 789 -17.30 15.85 8.43
C CYS A 789 -16.73 14.88 7.38
N THR A 790 -16.28 13.69 7.81
CA THR A 790 -15.64 12.68 6.96
C THR A 790 -16.33 11.31 7.01
N ASP A 791 -17.62 11.26 7.38
CA ASP A 791 -18.39 10.00 7.49
C ASP A 791 -18.50 9.20 6.18
N GLN A 792 -18.23 9.84 5.04
CA GLN A 792 -18.17 9.20 3.72
C GLN A 792 -16.88 8.41 3.47
N VAL A 793 -15.83 8.65 4.27
CA VAL A 793 -14.49 8.12 3.99
C VAL A 793 -14.46 6.63 4.31
N THR A 794 -14.16 5.82 3.29
CA THR A 794 -13.96 4.38 3.39
C THR A 794 -12.53 4.06 3.86
N ALA A 795 -12.28 2.82 4.30
CA ALA A 795 -10.93 2.38 4.65
C ALA A 795 -9.94 2.54 3.47
N GLY A 796 -10.36 2.14 2.25
CA GLY A 796 -9.55 2.33 1.04
C GLY A 796 -9.28 3.80 0.72
N MET A 797 -10.24 4.70 0.94
CA MET A 797 -10.01 6.15 0.78
C MET A 797 -9.05 6.71 1.83
N ARG A 798 -9.12 6.27 3.10
CA ARG A 798 -8.13 6.62 4.12
C ARG A 798 -6.72 6.20 3.68
N ASP A 799 -6.57 4.96 3.19
CA ASP A 799 -5.28 4.45 2.73
C ASP A 799 -4.74 5.27 1.56
N LEU A 800 -5.62 5.61 0.62
CA LEU A 800 -5.28 6.51 -0.48
C LEU A 800 -4.81 7.87 0.04
N VAL A 801 -5.60 8.55 0.89
CA VAL A 801 -5.22 9.85 1.46
C VAL A 801 -3.86 9.78 2.16
N THR A 802 -3.61 8.71 2.91
CA THR A 802 -2.34 8.50 3.64
C THR A 802 -1.16 8.33 2.68
N GLN A 803 -1.30 7.49 1.65
CA GLN A 803 -0.29 7.31 0.60
C GLN A 803 0.01 8.62 -0.13
N GLU A 804 -1.02 9.40 -0.42
CA GLU A 804 -0.87 10.68 -1.13
C GLU A 804 -0.20 11.75 -0.29
N LEU A 805 -0.53 11.83 1.01
CA LEU A 805 0.15 12.72 1.96
C LEU A 805 1.63 12.33 2.10
N PHE A 806 1.93 11.04 2.21
CA PHE A 806 3.30 10.53 2.31
C PHE A 806 4.11 10.83 1.04
N ARG A 807 3.55 10.57 -0.14
CA ARG A 807 4.19 10.91 -1.42
C ARG A 807 4.51 12.40 -1.52
N ALA A 808 3.57 13.27 -1.13
CA ALA A 808 3.80 14.71 -1.17
C ALA A 808 4.88 15.16 -0.18
N TRP A 809 4.97 14.51 0.99
CA TRP A 809 6.06 14.72 1.94
C TRP A 809 7.42 14.31 1.35
N GLU A 810 7.55 13.08 0.81
CA GLU A 810 8.81 12.59 0.21
C GLU A 810 9.31 13.53 -0.90
N LEU A 811 8.42 13.92 -1.81
CA LEU A 811 8.77 14.85 -2.89
C LEU A 811 9.26 16.21 -2.38
N LEU A 812 8.69 16.71 -1.28
CA LEU A 812 9.16 17.98 -0.69
C LEU A 812 10.50 17.86 0.05
N GLU A 813 10.83 16.67 0.58
CA GLU A 813 12.14 16.37 1.18
C GLU A 813 13.22 16.20 0.10
N GLU A 814 12.85 15.75 -1.10
CA GLU A 814 13.71 15.67 -2.28
C GLU A 814 13.81 16.99 -3.07
N ASP A 815 13.23 18.08 -2.55
CA ASP A 815 13.13 19.39 -3.21
C ASP A 815 12.50 19.32 -4.61
N ALA A 816 11.58 18.37 -4.83
CA ALA A 816 10.89 18.22 -6.09
C ALA A 816 10.00 19.45 -6.41
N PRO A 817 9.88 19.82 -7.70
CA PRO A 817 8.98 20.87 -8.14
C PRO A 817 7.52 20.69 -7.67
N TRP A 818 6.84 21.80 -7.38
CA TRP A 818 5.41 21.78 -7.02
C TRP A 818 4.53 21.13 -8.10
N THR A 819 4.92 21.20 -9.37
CA THR A 819 4.26 20.50 -10.48
C THR A 819 4.18 19.00 -10.27
N ASP A 820 5.20 18.40 -9.69
CA ASP A 820 5.33 16.93 -9.55
C ASP A 820 4.50 16.42 -8.36
N ILE A 821 4.34 17.29 -7.35
CA ILE A 821 3.42 17.11 -6.24
C ILE A 821 1.97 17.16 -6.74
N LEU A 822 1.68 18.02 -7.72
CA LEU A 822 0.36 18.18 -8.35
C LEU A 822 0.04 17.18 -9.46
N THR A 823 0.98 16.36 -9.92
CA THR A 823 0.70 15.27 -10.86
C THR A 823 -0.52 14.46 -10.38
N PRO A 824 -1.44 13.98 -11.22
CA PRO A 824 -2.51 13.09 -10.77
C PRO A 824 -1.99 11.71 -10.31
N PRO A 825 -2.73 10.95 -9.48
CA PRO A 825 -2.36 9.58 -9.14
C PRO A 825 -2.38 8.67 -10.38
N PRO A 826 -1.50 7.66 -10.48
CA PRO A 826 -1.46 6.73 -11.61
C PRO A 826 -2.60 5.70 -11.51
N LEU A 827 -3.85 6.14 -11.71
CA LEU A 827 -5.04 5.34 -11.42
C LEU A 827 -5.12 4.05 -12.24
N HIS A 828 -4.64 4.05 -13.49
CA HIS A 828 -4.59 2.85 -14.34
C HIS A 828 -3.58 1.80 -13.87
N ARG A 829 -2.60 2.18 -13.03
CA ARG A 829 -1.73 1.24 -12.32
C ARG A 829 -2.38 0.67 -11.05
N ARG A 830 -3.33 1.40 -10.45
CA ARG A 830 -4.04 0.98 -9.24
C ARG A 830 -5.23 0.07 -9.52
N HIS A 831 -5.88 0.25 -10.66
CA HIS A 831 -7.16 -0.40 -10.96
C HIS A 831 -7.09 -1.29 -12.18
N ALA A 832 -7.47 -2.56 -12.01
CA ALA A 832 -7.56 -3.52 -13.09
C ALA A 832 -8.81 -3.30 -13.97
N ALA A 833 -9.88 -2.79 -13.37
CA ALA A 833 -11.12 -2.44 -14.06
C ALA A 833 -11.80 -1.23 -13.39
N TRP A 834 -12.83 -0.75 -14.07
CA TRP A 834 -13.58 0.45 -13.70
C TRP A 834 -15.08 0.17 -13.75
N ALA A 835 -15.83 0.83 -12.87
CA ALA A 835 -17.25 1.05 -13.06
C ALA A 835 -17.45 2.45 -13.64
N VAL A 836 -18.04 2.52 -14.83
CA VAL A 836 -18.33 3.75 -15.55
C VAL A 836 -19.79 4.10 -15.33
N LEU A 837 -20.03 5.18 -14.61
CA LEU A 837 -21.37 5.71 -14.35
C LEU A 837 -21.68 6.76 -15.41
N THR A 838 -22.66 6.49 -16.28
CA THR A 838 -23.12 7.41 -17.32
C THR A 838 -24.44 8.01 -16.90
N VAL A 839 -24.58 9.33 -17.02
CA VAL A 839 -25.80 10.10 -16.73
C VAL A 839 -26.23 10.82 -18.01
N GLY A 840 -27.47 10.57 -18.44
CA GLY A 840 -28.10 11.17 -19.62
C GLY A 840 -27.99 10.32 -20.89
N SER A 841 -28.86 10.58 -21.87
CA SER A 841 -28.85 9.88 -23.15
C SER A 841 -27.99 10.65 -24.16
N GLY A 842 -26.92 10.05 -24.67
CA GLY A 842 -26.02 10.65 -25.67
C GLY A 842 -26.64 10.93 -27.06
N ARG A 843 -27.96 11.16 -27.16
CA ARG A 843 -28.63 11.64 -28.36
C ARG A 843 -28.71 13.15 -28.27
N GLY A 844 -27.90 13.85 -29.08
CA GLY A 844 -27.85 15.31 -29.16
C GLY A 844 -29.14 15.96 -29.67
N GLY A 845 -30.20 15.91 -28.87
CA GLY A 845 -31.50 16.48 -29.18
C GLY A 845 -32.06 17.26 -28.01
N GLY A 846 -31.75 18.57 -27.96
CA GLY A 846 -32.46 19.59 -27.20
C GLY A 846 -32.29 19.51 -25.68
N GLY A 847 -31.61 20.50 -25.10
CA GLY A 847 -31.47 20.68 -23.65
C GLY A 847 -32.83 20.69 -22.95
N SER A 848 -33.26 19.52 -22.50
CA SER A 848 -34.48 19.35 -21.72
C SER A 848 -34.15 19.49 -20.24
N ARG A 849 -35.11 20.03 -19.47
CA ARG A 849 -35.00 20.34 -18.03
C ARG A 849 -34.55 19.18 -17.13
N ASP A 850 -34.60 17.93 -17.60
CA ASP A 850 -34.34 16.73 -16.79
C ASP A 850 -32.86 16.31 -16.71
N GLU A 851 -32.00 16.68 -17.67
CA GLU A 851 -30.62 16.14 -17.73
C GLU A 851 -29.75 16.57 -16.53
N GLY A 852 -29.88 17.82 -16.07
CA GLY A 852 -29.17 18.31 -14.88
C GLY A 852 -29.80 17.86 -13.56
N ALA A 853 -31.08 17.48 -13.56
CA ALA A 853 -31.77 17.00 -12.36
C ALA A 853 -31.30 15.59 -11.96
N ASP A 854 -31.07 14.72 -12.95
CA ASP A 854 -30.60 13.37 -12.70
C ASP A 854 -29.12 13.32 -12.32
N GLU A 855 -28.26 14.24 -12.80
CA GLU A 855 -26.88 14.37 -12.30
C GLU A 855 -26.84 14.71 -10.80
N GLY A 856 -27.67 15.67 -10.36
CA GLY A 856 -27.78 16.01 -8.94
C GLY A 856 -28.25 14.83 -8.08
N ARG A 857 -29.26 14.09 -8.55
CA ARG A 857 -29.75 12.87 -7.87
C ARG A 857 -28.69 11.77 -7.80
N VAL A 858 -27.92 11.60 -8.88
CA VAL A 858 -26.81 10.63 -8.93
C VAL A 858 -25.72 11.02 -7.93
N ARG A 859 -25.30 12.30 -7.89
CA ARG A 859 -24.34 12.79 -6.90
C ARG A 859 -24.82 12.55 -5.46
N GLY A 860 -26.11 12.74 -5.19
CA GLY A 860 -26.72 12.45 -3.88
C GLY A 860 -26.69 10.96 -3.50
N ARG A 861 -26.61 10.05 -4.47
CA ARG A 861 -26.51 8.59 -4.24
C ARG A 861 -25.09 8.04 -4.36
N MET A 862 -24.12 8.85 -4.81
CA MET A 862 -22.74 8.44 -5.07
C MET A 862 -22.08 7.85 -3.81
N ARG A 863 -22.25 8.49 -2.65
CA ARG A 863 -21.73 7.97 -1.37
C ARG A 863 -22.19 6.54 -1.11
N ALA A 864 -23.50 6.28 -1.21
CA ALA A 864 -24.06 4.95 -0.96
C ALA A 864 -23.64 3.92 -2.02
N LEU A 865 -23.46 4.36 -3.28
CA LEU A 865 -22.90 3.54 -4.34
C LEU A 865 -21.45 3.12 -4.01
N ILE A 866 -20.61 4.06 -3.59
CA ILE A 866 -19.21 3.79 -3.22
C ILE A 866 -19.13 2.89 -2.00
N THR A 867 -19.98 3.09 -0.98
CA THR A 867 -20.02 2.20 0.19
C THR A 867 -20.28 0.74 -0.21
N ASP A 868 -21.30 0.50 -1.06
CA ASP A 868 -21.60 -0.86 -1.54
C ASP A 868 -20.49 -1.44 -2.43
N LEU A 869 -19.83 -0.60 -3.23
CA LEU A 869 -18.69 -1.04 -4.04
C LEU A 869 -17.48 -1.36 -3.18
N ALA A 870 -17.25 -0.63 -2.09
CA ALA A 870 -16.14 -0.86 -1.17
C ALA A 870 -16.27 -2.21 -0.43
N GLU A 871 -17.49 -2.72 -0.22
CA GLU A 871 -17.71 -4.07 0.32
C GLU A 871 -17.24 -5.16 -0.66
N LEU A 872 -17.33 -4.90 -1.97
CA LEU A 872 -16.93 -5.84 -3.02
C LEU A 872 -15.48 -5.65 -3.48
N ALA A 873 -14.99 -4.41 -3.42
CA ALA A 873 -13.66 -3.97 -3.81
C ALA A 873 -13.19 -2.89 -2.83
N PRO A 874 -12.51 -3.28 -1.73
CA PRO A 874 -12.08 -2.34 -0.68
C PRO A 874 -11.24 -1.16 -1.20
N ASP A 875 -10.45 -1.39 -2.25
CA ASP A 875 -9.59 -0.38 -2.90
C ASP A 875 -10.33 0.46 -3.95
N CYS A 876 -11.67 0.49 -3.94
CA CYS A 876 -12.41 1.27 -4.92
C CYS A 876 -12.18 2.78 -4.71
N HIS A 877 -12.07 3.50 -5.83
CA HIS A 877 -11.82 4.94 -5.81
C HIS A 877 -12.61 5.64 -6.91
N ALA A 878 -13.52 6.53 -6.52
CA ALA A 878 -14.32 7.29 -7.46
C ALA A 878 -13.63 8.60 -7.84
N TRP A 879 -13.33 8.79 -9.13
CA TRP A 879 -12.78 10.06 -9.61
C TRP A 879 -13.87 11.14 -9.56
N PRO A 880 -13.64 12.27 -8.89
CA PRO A 880 -14.71 13.23 -8.59
C PRO A 880 -15.15 14.06 -9.80
N ARG A 881 -14.42 13.98 -10.91
CA ARG A 881 -14.69 14.74 -12.14
C ARG A 881 -15.13 13.80 -13.26
N PRO A 882 -16.14 14.18 -14.05
CA PRO A 882 -16.52 13.37 -15.19
C PRO A 882 -15.48 13.50 -16.31
N PHE A 883 -15.15 12.41 -16.99
CA PHE A 883 -14.20 12.42 -18.12
C PHE A 883 -14.89 12.71 -19.47
N THR A 884 -16.22 12.73 -19.51
CA THR A 884 -17.04 13.34 -20.57
C THR A 884 -18.19 14.09 -19.94
N THR A 885 -18.67 15.18 -20.55
CA THR A 885 -19.76 16.01 -20.00
C THR A 885 -21.12 15.81 -20.68
N ALA A 886 -21.15 15.29 -21.91
CA ALA A 886 -22.39 15.03 -22.65
C ALA A 886 -22.32 13.72 -23.46
N PRO A 887 -22.81 12.58 -22.91
CA PRO A 887 -23.35 12.41 -21.55
C PRO A 887 -22.26 12.54 -20.48
N ALA A 888 -22.65 12.88 -19.25
CA ALA A 888 -21.72 12.94 -18.12
C ALA A 888 -21.26 11.51 -17.77
N ARG A 889 -19.95 11.27 -17.73
CA ARG A 889 -19.39 9.95 -17.38
C ARG A 889 -18.36 10.05 -16.27
N TYR A 890 -18.61 9.34 -15.18
CA TYR A 890 -17.70 9.22 -14.05
C TYR A 890 -17.01 7.85 -14.05
N ALA A 891 -15.76 7.83 -13.63
CA ALA A 891 -14.98 6.60 -13.48
C ALA A 891 -14.82 6.26 -11.99
N ILE A 892 -15.13 5.02 -11.63
CA ILE A 892 -14.86 4.45 -10.30
C ILE A 892 -13.90 3.30 -10.51
N GLY A 893 -12.65 3.44 -10.06
CA GLY A 893 -11.67 2.36 -10.05
C GLY A 893 -12.11 1.25 -9.10
N LEU A 894 -11.92 -0.01 -9.49
CA LEU A 894 -12.41 -1.19 -8.77
C LEU A 894 -11.27 -2.02 -8.15
N GLY A 895 -10.13 -1.39 -7.86
CA GLY A 895 -8.95 -2.07 -7.32
C GLY A 895 -8.29 -3.07 -8.28
N LYS A 896 -7.34 -3.85 -7.76
CA LYS A 896 -6.63 -4.91 -8.52
C LYS A 896 -7.47 -6.17 -8.70
N THR A 897 -8.43 -6.42 -7.80
CA THR A 897 -9.33 -7.57 -7.79
C THR A 897 -10.79 -7.13 -7.98
N PRO A 898 -11.17 -6.71 -9.21
CA PRO A 898 -12.47 -6.11 -9.44
C PRO A 898 -13.61 -7.15 -9.34
N PRO A 899 -14.81 -6.73 -8.90
CA PRO A 899 -15.97 -7.61 -8.84
C PRO A 899 -16.42 -8.03 -10.24
N THR A 900 -17.18 -9.12 -10.29
CA THR A 900 -17.78 -9.60 -11.54
C THR A 900 -18.81 -8.61 -12.09
N ALA A 901 -19.05 -8.63 -13.41
CA ALA A 901 -20.06 -7.78 -14.04
C ALA A 901 -21.48 -8.01 -13.46
N ALA A 902 -21.79 -9.24 -13.04
CA ALA A 902 -23.06 -9.55 -12.39
C ALA A 902 -23.20 -8.89 -11.01
N ALA A 903 -22.15 -8.91 -10.19
CA ALA A 903 -22.13 -8.23 -8.90
C ALA A 903 -22.28 -6.70 -9.06
N LEU A 904 -21.59 -6.12 -10.05
CA LEU A 904 -21.73 -4.69 -10.36
C LEU A 904 -23.16 -4.33 -10.80
N THR A 905 -23.79 -5.19 -11.62
CA THR A 905 -25.18 -5.00 -12.06
C THR A 905 -26.14 -5.01 -10.88
N ALA A 906 -25.96 -5.93 -9.92
CA ALA A 906 -26.80 -6.00 -8.71
C ALA A 906 -26.71 -4.72 -7.85
N VAL A 907 -25.51 -4.13 -7.74
CA VAL A 907 -25.33 -2.83 -7.06
C VAL A 907 -26.04 -1.71 -7.83
N ALA A 908 -25.91 -1.69 -9.16
CA ALA A 908 -26.57 -0.71 -10.02
C ALA A 908 -28.10 -0.75 -9.89
N GLU A 909 -28.70 -1.94 -9.95
CA GLU A 909 -30.15 -2.15 -9.82
C GLU A 909 -30.70 -1.73 -8.45
N ARG A 910 -29.87 -1.78 -7.40
CA ARG A 910 -30.22 -1.33 -6.05
C ARG A 910 -30.10 0.17 -5.90
N ARG A 911 -28.96 0.76 -6.29
CA ARG A 911 -28.63 2.17 -6.00
C ARG A 911 -29.14 3.15 -7.05
N LEU A 912 -29.26 2.73 -8.31
CA LEU A 912 -29.67 3.59 -9.43
C LEU A 912 -31.14 3.39 -9.82
N ARG A 913 -31.89 2.61 -9.05
CA ARG A 913 -33.32 2.38 -9.27
C ARG A 913 -34.10 3.70 -9.34
N GLY A 914 -34.94 3.83 -10.37
CA GLY A 914 -35.81 4.98 -10.58
C GLY A 914 -35.12 6.21 -11.16
N LEU A 915 -33.85 6.11 -11.58
CA LEU A 915 -33.17 7.16 -12.36
C LEU A 915 -33.21 6.79 -13.84
N ALA A 916 -33.84 7.63 -14.67
CA ALA A 916 -33.93 7.39 -16.10
C ALA A 916 -32.63 7.80 -16.80
N GLY A 917 -32.19 7.05 -17.81
CA GLY A 917 -30.98 7.39 -18.57
C GLY A 917 -29.66 7.33 -17.77
N VAL A 918 -29.65 6.66 -16.61
CA VAL A 918 -28.45 6.43 -15.81
C VAL A 918 -28.04 4.96 -15.89
N THR A 919 -26.78 4.70 -16.22
CA THR A 919 -26.23 3.33 -16.33
C THR A 919 -24.89 3.20 -15.65
N LEU A 920 -24.63 2.05 -15.03
CA LEU A 920 -23.32 1.68 -14.49
C LEU A 920 -22.79 0.47 -15.26
N THR A 921 -21.70 0.66 -16.00
CA THR A 921 -21.10 -0.38 -16.85
C THR A 921 -19.68 -0.70 -16.43
N ARG A 922 -19.27 -1.96 -16.51
CA ARG A 922 -17.87 -2.35 -16.26
C ARG A 922 -17.02 -2.07 -17.50
N ALA A 923 -15.85 -1.47 -17.30
CA ALA A 923 -14.83 -1.24 -18.33
C ALA A 923 -13.48 -1.81 -17.86
N GLU A 924 -12.72 -2.43 -18.76
CA GLU A 924 -11.43 -3.07 -18.46
C GLU A 924 -10.27 -2.08 -18.57
N GLY A 925 -9.34 -2.08 -17.60
CA GLY A 925 -8.04 -1.39 -17.65
C GLY A 925 -7.99 -0.10 -18.49
N GLY A 926 -7.33 -0.15 -19.65
CA GLY A 926 -7.15 0.98 -20.55
C GLY A 926 -8.36 1.38 -21.40
N GLU A 927 -9.58 0.93 -21.10
CA GLU A 927 -10.81 1.40 -21.78
C GLU A 927 -11.24 2.80 -21.32
N VAL A 928 -10.93 3.15 -20.07
CA VAL A 928 -11.15 4.50 -19.53
C VAL A 928 -9.97 5.39 -19.95
N PRO A 929 -10.20 6.62 -20.44
CA PRO A 929 -9.12 7.56 -20.78
C PRO A 929 -8.32 7.96 -19.55
N THR A 930 -7.24 8.70 -19.74
CA THR A 930 -6.54 9.38 -18.65
C THR A 930 -7.50 10.32 -17.95
N LEU A 931 -7.50 10.27 -16.61
CA LEU A 931 -8.35 11.06 -15.76
C LEU A 931 -7.54 12.26 -15.27
N TYR A 932 -7.98 13.46 -15.65
CA TYR A 932 -7.34 14.73 -15.29
C TYR A 932 -8.02 15.40 -14.11
#